data_AF-A0A7Y2UMK7-F1
#
_entry.id   AF-A0A7Y2UMK7-F1
#
_cell.length_a   1.000
_cell.length_b   1.000
_cell.length_c   1.000
_cell.angle_alpha   90.00
_cell.angle_beta   90.00
_cell.angle_gamma   90.00
#
_symmetry.space_group_name_H-M   'P 1'
#
loop_
_entity.id
_entity.type
_entity.pdbx_description
1 polymer ?
#
loop_
_entity_poly.entity_id
_entity_poly.type
_entity_poly.pdbx_seq_one_letter_code
_entity_poly.pdbx_strand_id
1 'polypeptide(L)'
;CNQRSGRSGRIGPGTCYRLFSEDDFDARAPFSTPEIQRSNLAEVILQMVALNLGDPYHFPFLDPPRRASISEGFRTLRELGALDAKNRLTPYGKLMSSLPIDPVISRIIIEANKFNCLSEIVAIAAALAIQEPRIRPAEKEHLADEAHRRFADPNSDFIGLLNIWKVYHKDHHRFSWSGLKKFCQHNFLSFQRMREWLDLHEQLYRLIGTQKKFRFNLDPGTYENIHRSLLAGLFRQCGRRKKGSLYQGLANREFNIFPGSYLHGKSGNWIIGGSFIETSRLFALSIANIEPEWLEKSCEKLCSYSWANVRYHKKSGRVMADETVALHGLIIASSRMVNYPKRNSKNIPAARQIFIREALVNSQLSGRFDFLNQNLSLLEAWQESEHKLRKKDIVIDDEAVFDFYDRQLPAQVYDRSSLRGHIKRHGDSNLYMTETDILLRLPSQKALLDFPPHLPAPNESIRLNYHFEPGTPADGVTALIPEHLLERITPELFDWLVPGLIVEKTTFLIKGLPKRLRKNLIPVNDTVALVLDSLDMYQGNFLQKLSAAILNRHKINIRREDWPQSLPPHLIMHFQVVNSSGKVVMRGNDFSTLLKQFRSGADHGSLMVSPRDQTLMDSLRDRIFNSWDFGAYPERIPLLATGDMIGGYLFCGIRSMPEKQGVMLHYYPSREEADCATRAGMNYLVRLDLKPKFKQLAQHCKVTFSGPSSIWLTTFFRGPAQTCESVLNFIISSFLSVTPQEMLNQETYKSQIDKIRKMDVFDAGREIIDKVLFVLRQRKETYDLIVKYEQLAKKSGSLDATLYEDLYNQLATILPSDFLDHFSLSDLDSCGRYLKSLAIRSERAYNNPGKDLEKRKKLNAHQQNIERFMEKFDDLGPECLEKIDNYKKMLAELRISLFSPEIKTTISVSEKKLVQAWKDLTTGC
;
A
#
# COMPACT_ATOMS: atom_id res chain seq x y z
N CYS A 1 -12.71 -38.15 -35.83
CA CYS A 1 -11.66 -38.04 -36.88
C CYS A 1 -12.14 -37.50 -38.24
N ASN A 2 -13.40 -37.73 -38.62
CA ASN A 2 -13.93 -37.53 -39.99
C ASN A 2 -13.71 -36.12 -40.62
N GLN A 3 -13.66 -35.05 -39.82
CA GLN A 3 -13.35 -33.71 -40.32
C GLN A 3 -11.93 -33.59 -40.91
N ARG A 4 -10.97 -34.43 -40.49
CA ARG A 4 -9.63 -34.50 -41.07
C ARG A 4 -9.61 -35.23 -42.41
N SER A 5 -10.32 -36.37 -42.52
CA SER A 5 -10.45 -37.08 -43.80
C SER A 5 -11.23 -36.26 -44.84
N GLY A 6 -12.23 -35.48 -44.42
CA GLY A 6 -12.90 -34.51 -45.31
C GLY A 6 -11.99 -33.41 -45.89
N ARG A 7 -10.73 -33.28 -45.45
CA ARG A 7 -9.77 -32.33 -46.06
C ARG A 7 -9.04 -32.90 -47.28
N SER A 8 -8.90 -34.22 -47.41
CA SER A 8 -8.31 -34.82 -48.63
C SER A 8 -9.26 -34.70 -49.83
N GLY A 9 -10.57 -34.81 -49.61
CA GLY A 9 -11.60 -34.70 -50.65
C GLY A 9 -11.98 -33.28 -51.10
N ARG A 10 -11.17 -32.24 -50.83
CA ARG A 10 -11.60 -30.83 -50.98
C ARG A 10 -11.67 -30.31 -52.43
N ILE A 11 -10.83 -30.85 -53.33
CA ILE A 11 -10.69 -30.37 -54.72
C ILE A 11 -11.02 -31.49 -55.73
N GLY A 12 -10.94 -32.75 -55.30
CA GLY A 12 -11.31 -33.96 -56.02
C GLY A 12 -11.24 -35.16 -55.08
N PRO A 13 -11.40 -36.39 -55.57
CA PRO A 13 -11.22 -37.60 -54.75
C PRO A 13 -9.83 -37.63 -54.09
N GLY A 14 -9.76 -38.01 -52.81
CA GLY A 14 -8.49 -38.02 -52.08
C GLY A 14 -8.51 -38.90 -50.84
N THR A 15 -7.47 -39.72 -50.68
CA THR A 15 -7.31 -40.71 -49.61
C THR A 15 -6.85 -40.08 -48.30
N CYS A 16 -7.33 -40.59 -47.17
CA CYS A 16 -6.88 -40.19 -45.83
C CYS A 16 -6.42 -41.40 -45.02
N TYR A 17 -5.10 -41.56 -44.88
CA TYR A 17 -4.50 -42.58 -44.04
C TYR A 17 -4.66 -42.21 -42.55
N ARG A 18 -5.08 -43.18 -41.74
CA ARG A 18 -5.27 -43.06 -40.29
C ARG A 18 -4.17 -43.86 -39.60
N LEU A 19 -3.45 -43.25 -38.67
CA LEU A 19 -2.34 -43.89 -37.93
C LEU A 19 -2.84 -44.53 -36.63
N PHE A 20 -3.92 -45.30 -36.74
CA PHE A 20 -4.63 -46.02 -35.67
C PHE A 20 -5.54 -47.09 -36.30
N SER A 21 -5.94 -48.11 -35.55
CA SER A 21 -6.82 -49.18 -36.04
C SER A 21 -8.26 -48.70 -36.24
N GLU A 22 -9.07 -49.54 -36.89
CA GLU A 22 -10.52 -49.32 -37.03
C GLU A 22 -11.23 -49.45 -35.68
N ASP A 23 -10.86 -50.44 -34.84
CA ASP A 23 -11.40 -50.60 -33.48
C ASP A 23 -11.17 -49.37 -32.60
N ASP A 24 -9.98 -48.76 -32.67
CA ASP A 24 -9.66 -47.51 -31.97
C ASP A 24 -10.42 -46.32 -32.57
N PHE A 25 -10.72 -46.32 -33.88
CA PHE A 25 -11.58 -45.30 -34.46
C PHE A 25 -13.03 -45.40 -33.96
N ASP A 26 -13.61 -46.60 -33.93
CA ASP A 26 -15.01 -46.83 -33.58
C ASP A 26 -15.27 -46.79 -32.07
N ALA A 27 -14.28 -47.14 -31.24
CA ALA A 27 -14.36 -46.99 -29.78
C ALA A 27 -14.31 -45.52 -29.29
N ARG A 28 -14.04 -44.54 -30.17
CA ARG A 28 -13.95 -43.13 -29.80
C ARG A 28 -15.32 -42.47 -29.79
N ALA A 29 -15.53 -41.56 -28.82
CA ALA A 29 -16.71 -40.71 -28.79
C ALA A 29 -16.90 -39.94 -30.12
N PRO A 30 -18.13 -39.88 -30.67
CA PRO A 30 -18.39 -39.28 -31.99
C PRO A 30 -18.10 -37.76 -32.02
N PHE A 31 -18.19 -37.10 -30.86
CA PHE A 31 -17.91 -35.69 -30.66
C PHE A 31 -16.80 -35.49 -29.63
N SER A 32 -15.97 -34.45 -29.83
CA SER A 32 -14.98 -34.02 -28.86
C SER A 32 -15.63 -33.28 -27.69
N THR A 33 -15.21 -33.55 -26.45
CA THR A 33 -15.70 -32.87 -25.25
C THR A 33 -15.65 -31.34 -25.40
N PRO A 34 -16.77 -30.62 -25.20
CA PRO A 34 -16.85 -29.16 -25.28
C PRO A 34 -15.85 -28.44 -24.38
N GLU A 35 -15.33 -27.31 -24.85
CA GLU A 35 -14.26 -26.60 -24.13
C GLU A 35 -14.70 -26.08 -22.75
N ILE A 36 -15.94 -25.63 -22.63
CA ILE A 36 -16.55 -25.18 -21.36
C ILE A 36 -16.57 -26.26 -20.26
N GLN A 37 -16.48 -27.55 -20.61
CA GLN A 37 -16.43 -28.65 -19.64
C GLN A 37 -15.02 -29.00 -19.15
N ARG A 38 -13.97 -28.41 -19.74
CA ARG A 38 -12.56 -28.77 -19.53
C ARG A 38 -11.61 -27.59 -19.27
N SER A 39 -12.01 -26.35 -19.60
CA SER A 39 -11.20 -25.14 -19.39
C SER A 39 -11.56 -24.41 -18.07
N ASN A 40 -10.72 -23.47 -17.65
CA ASN A 40 -11.00 -22.57 -16.52
C ASN A 40 -12.16 -21.63 -16.86
N LEU A 41 -13.09 -21.42 -15.92
CA LEU A 41 -14.30 -20.61 -16.11
C LEU A 41 -14.24 -19.23 -15.45
N ALA A 42 -13.13 -18.86 -14.81
CA ALA A 42 -12.99 -17.58 -14.13
C ALA A 42 -13.28 -16.37 -15.05
N GLU A 43 -12.78 -16.37 -16.28
CA GLU A 43 -13.06 -15.29 -17.25
C GLU A 43 -14.54 -15.25 -17.66
N VAL A 44 -15.11 -16.41 -18.03
CA VAL A 44 -16.51 -16.54 -18.45
C VAL A 44 -17.46 -16.07 -17.33
N ILE A 45 -17.23 -16.51 -16.09
CA ILE A 45 -18.05 -16.12 -14.93
C ILE A 45 -17.89 -14.62 -14.63
N LEU A 46 -16.68 -14.06 -14.76
CA LEU A 46 -16.47 -12.62 -14.57
C LEU A 46 -17.28 -11.80 -15.58
N GLN A 47 -17.30 -12.21 -16.86
CA GLN A 47 -18.09 -11.55 -17.90
C GLN A 47 -19.59 -11.76 -17.70
N MET A 48 -20.05 -12.96 -17.30
CA MET A 48 -21.46 -13.22 -16.98
C MET A 48 -21.97 -12.32 -15.84
N VAL A 49 -21.19 -12.13 -14.78
CA VAL A 49 -21.56 -11.23 -13.67
C VAL A 49 -21.46 -9.76 -14.09
N ALA A 50 -20.53 -9.38 -14.96
CA ALA A 50 -20.42 -8.02 -15.51
C ALA A 50 -21.58 -7.63 -16.43
N LEU A 51 -22.08 -8.58 -17.21
CA LEU A 51 -23.24 -8.43 -18.09
C LEU A 51 -24.57 -8.78 -17.41
N ASN A 52 -24.54 -9.13 -16.11
CA ASN A 52 -25.71 -9.50 -15.29
C ASN A 52 -26.56 -10.65 -15.89
N LEU A 53 -25.92 -11.67 -16.46
CA LEU A 53 -26.56 -12.79 -17.16
C LEU A 53 -27.17 -13.87 -16.24
N GLY A 54 -27.28 -13.61 -14.93
CA GLY A 54 -27.78 -14.55 -13.94
C GLY A 54 -26.72 -15.54 -13.41
N ASP A 55 -27.20 -16.60 -12.76
CA ASP A 55 -26.35 -17.59 -12.08
C ASP A 55 -25.83 -18.67 -13.04
N PRO A 56 -24.51 -18.86 -13.20
CA PRO A 56 -23.92 -19.93 -14.02
C PRO A 56 -24.36 -21.37 -13.65
N TYR A 57 -24.89 -21.63 -12.45
CA TYR A 57 -25.45 -22.96 -12.13
C TYR A 57 -26.82 -23.23 -12.77
N HIS A 58 -27.51 -22.18 -13.23
CA HIS A 58 -28.86 -22.21 -13.77
C HIS A 58 -28.95 -21.61 -15.19
N PHE A 59 -27.83 -21.09 -15.72
CA PHE A 59 -27.75 -20.53 -17.07
C PHE A 59 -27.89 -21.63 -18.15
N PRO A 60 -28.69 -21.42 -19.22
CA PRO A 60 -28.97 -22.41 -20.25
C PRO A 60 -27.81 -22.55 -21.26
N PHE A 61 -26.69 -23.13 -20.81
CA PHE A 61 -25.62 -23.58 -21.70
C PHE A 61 -26.08 -24.77 -22.56
N LEU A 62 -25.65 -24.82 -23.83
CA LEU A 62 -25.84 -25.99 -24.70
C LEU A 62 -25.21 -27.25 -24.09
N ASP A 63 -23.97 -27.11 -23.63
CA ASP A 63 -23.23 -28.13 -22.89
C ASP A 63 -22.84 -27.54 -21.52
N PRO A 64 -23.54 -27.90 -20.42
CA PRO A 64 -23.29 -27.28 -19.13
C PRO A 64 -21.90 -27.64 -18.58
N PRO A 65 -21.17 -26.67 -17.99
CA PRO A 65 -19.91 -26.93 -17.30
C PRO A 65 -20.09 -27.79 -16.04
N ARG A 66 -19.02 -28.49 -15.65
CA ARG A 66 -18.99 -29.24 -14.38
C ARG A 66 -19.16 -28.27 -13.20
N ARG A 67 -20.06 -28.58 -12.25
CA ARG A 67 -20.32 -27.73 -11.06
C ARG A 67 -19.05 -27.38 -10.26
N ALA A 68 -18.08 -28.29 -10.18
CA ALA A 68 -16.78 -28.03 -9.57
C ALA A 68 -15.98 -26.92 -10.28
N SER A 69 -16.00 -26.86 -11.62
CA SER A 69 -15.34 -25.81 -12.40
C SER A 69 -15.99 -24.43 -12.16
N ILE A 70 -17.32 -24.40 -12.01
CA ILE A 70 -18.06 -23.18 -11.65
C ILE A 70 -17.65 -22.73 -10.23
N SER A 71 -17.60 -23.65 -9.27
CA SER A 71 -17.18 -23.36 -7.89
C SER A 71 -15.75 -22.81 -7.80
N GLU A 72 -14.80 -23.42 -8.49
CA GLU A 72 -13.40 -22.99 -8.48
C GLU A 72 -13.19 -21.67 -9.26
N GLY A 73 -14.00 -21.40 -10.28
CA GLY A 73 -14.06 -20.09 -10.94
C GLY A 73 -14.53 -18.98 -9.99
N PHE A 74 -15.68 -19.16 -9.32
CA PHE A 74 -16.17 -18.23 -8.30
C PHE A 74 -15.20 -18.07 -7.12
N ARG A 75 -14.47 -19.13 -6.75
CA ARG A 75 -13.42 -19.05 -5.73
C ARG A 75 -12.23 -18.22 -6.21
N THR A 76 -11.70 -18.51 -7.39
CA THR A 76 -10.58 -17.77 -7.99
C THR A 76 -10.89 -16.29 -8.12
N LEU A 77 -12.09 -15.92 -8.59
CA LEU A 77 -12.52 -14.52 -8.70
C LEU A 77 -12.67 -13.82 -7.34
N ARG A 78 -13.10 -14.51 -6.28
CA ARG A 78 -13.13 -13.94 -4.92
C ARG A 78 -11.74 -13.77 -4.33
N GLU A 79 -10.83 -14.73 -4.55
CA GLU A 79 -9.45 -14.65 -4.06
C GLU A 79 -8.63 -13.56 -4.78
N LEU A 80 -8.80 -13.39 -6.10
CA LEU A 80 -8.27 -12.24 -6.84
C LEU A 80 -8.90 -10.90 -6.40
N GLY A 81 -9.98 -10.94 -5.62
CA GLY A 81 -10.72 -9.76 -5.15
C GLY A 81 -11.63 -9.13 -6.22
N ALA A 82 -11.95 -9.85 -7.30
CA ALA A 82 -12.87 -9.41 -8.35
C ALA A 82 -14.33 -9.44 -7.90
N LEU A 83 -14.69 -10.45 -7.09
CA LEU A 83 -16.02 -10.62 -6.50
C LEU A 83 -16.00 -10.52 -4.98
N ASP A 84 -17.08 -10.02 -4.39
CA ASP A 84 -17.30 -10.02 -2.93
C ASP A 84 -17.83 -11.37 -2.40
N ALA A 85 -18.03 -11.47 -1.10
CA ALA A 85 -18.57 -12.68 -0.45
C ALA A 85 -20.01 -13.03 -0.87
N LYS A 86 -20.72 -12.15 -1.59
CA LYS A 86 -22.05 -12.36 -2.17
C LYS A 86 -21.98 -12.51 -3.70
N ASN A 87 -20.80 -12.82 -4.25
CA ASN A 87 -20.51 -12.96 -5.69
C ASN A 87 -20.79 -11.70 -6.53
N ARG A 88 -20.77 -10.49 -5.94
CA ARG A 88 -20.99 -9.21 -6.64
C ARG A 88 -19.67 -8.56 -7.03
N LEU A 89 -19.63 -7.84 -8.16
CA LEU A 89 -18.41 -7.17 -8.63
C LEU A 89 -17.90 -6.08 -7.68
N THR A 90 -16.62 -6.20 -7.31
CA THR A 90 -15.88 -5.17 -6.60
C THR A 90 -15.38 -4.07 -7.56
N PRO A 91 -14.81 -2.96 -7.05
CA PRO A 91 -14.09 -2.00 -7.89
C PRO A 91 -12.92 -2.61 -8.68
N TYR A 92 -12.30 -3.70 -8.21
CA TYR A 92 -11.31 -4.43 -9.00
C TYR A 92 -11.97 -5.32 -10.05
N GLY A 93 -13.06 -6.02 -9.72
CA GLY A 93 -13.80 -6.82 -10.70
C GLY A 93 -14.26 -6.02 -11.91
N LYS A 94 -14.78 -4.81 -11.69
CA LYS A 94 -15.19 -3.89 -12.78
C LYS A 94 -14.03 -3.39 -13.66
N LEU A 95 -12.80 -3.36 -13.12
CA LEU A 95 -11.59 -3.04 -13.90
C LEU A 95 -11.06 -4.28 -14.62
N MET A 96 -11.18 -5.47 -14.03
CA MET A 96 -10.78 -6.73 -14.63
C MET A 96 -11.70 -7.10 -15.81
N SER A 97 -13.02 -6.92 -15.67
CA SER A 97 -13.98 -7.23 -16.74
C SER A 97 -13.87 -6.29 -17.95
N SER A 98 -13.18 -5.15 -17.84
CA SER A 98 -12.94 -4.22 -18.95
C SER A 98 -11.62 -4.46 -19.69
N LEU A 99 -10.83 -5.45 -19.27
CA LEU A 99 -9.59 -5.86 -19.93
C LEU A 99 -9.82 -7.20 -20.68
N PRO A 100 -9.45 -7.32 -21.97
CA PRO A 100 -9.67 -8.53 -22.78
C PRO A 100 -8.55 -9.56 -22.57
N ILE A 101 -8.33 -9.94 -21.31
CA ILE A 101 -7.28 -10.87 -20.86
C ILE A 101 -7.70 -11.57 -19.56
N ASP A 102 -7.15 -12.76 -19.33
CA ASP A 102 -7.44 -13.61 -18.17
C ASP A 102 -7.45 -12.82 -16.83
N PRO A 103 -8.40 -13.09 -15.90
CA PRO A 103 -8.53 -12.41 -14.62
C PRO A 103 -7.24 -12.34 -13.77
N VAL A 104 -6.38 -13.37 -13.80
CA VAL A 104 -5.10 -13.37 -13.07
C VAL A 104 -4.17 -12.30 -13.65
N ILE A 105 -4.05 -12.23 -14.97
CA ILE A 105 -3.18 -11.27 -15.67
C ILE A 105 -3.73 -9.84 -15.53
N SER A 106 -5.05 -9.68 -15.65
CA SER A 106 -5.76 -8.43 -15.35
C SER A 106 -5.47 -7.94 -13.93
N ARG A 107 -5.46 -8.84 -12.94
CA ARG A 107 -5.24 -8.49 -11.52
C ARG A 107 -3.81 -8.01 -11.24
N ILE A 108 -2.82 -8.60 -11.90
CA ILE A 108 -1.39 -8.21 -11.85
C ILE A 108 -1.21 -6.77 -12.35
N ILE A 109 -1.78 -6.46 -13.53
CA ILE A 109 -1.74 -5.12 -14.14
C ILE A 109 -2.37 -4.07 -13.22
N ILE A 110 -3.52 -4.38 -12.63
CA ILE A 110 -4.24 -3.49 -11.70
C ILE A 110 -3.40 -3.18 -10.44
N GLU A 111 -2.58 -4.12 -9.96
CA GLU A 111 -1.74 -3.88 -8.78
C GLU A 111 -0.45 -3.10 -9.10
N ALA A 112 0.14 -3.29 -10.29
CA ALA A 112 1.39 -2.63 -10.70
C ALA A 112 1.30 -1.09 -10.71
N ASN A 113 0.10 -0.56 -10.91
CA ASN A 113 -0.19 0.86 -10.78
C ASN A 113 0.04 1.41 -9.35
N LYS A 114 -0.14 0.59 -8.30
CA LYS A 114 0.18 0.97 -6.91
C LYS A 114 1.68 0.94 -6.63
N PHE A 115 2.42 0.10 -7.34
CA PHE A 115 3.85 -0.15 -7.12
C PHE A 115 4.75 0.57 -8.14
N ASN A 116 4.21 1.47 -8.97
CA ASN A 116 4.97 2.28 -9.92
C ASN A 116 5.93 1.43 -10.80
N CYS A 117 5.40 0.33 -11.33
CA CYS A 117 6.11 -0.62 -12.21
C CYS A 117 5.20 -1.13 -13.36
N LEU A 118 4.19 -0.33 -13.70
CA LEU A 118 3.19 -0.63 -14.72
C LEU A 118 3.81 -0.80 -16.11
N SER A 119 4.84 -0.02 -16.45
CA SER A 119 5.55 -0.08 -17.73
C SER A 119 6.19 -1.46 -17.94
N GLU A 120 6.87 -1.99 -16.92
CA GLU A 120 7.45 -3.33 -16.94
C GLU A 120 6.39 -4.42 -16.90
N ILE A 121 5.37 -4.25 -16.05
CA ILE A 121 4.34 -5.26 -15.86
C ILE A 121 3.46 -5.44 -17.08
N VAL A 122 3.16 -4.41 -17.88
CA VAL A 122 2.39 -4.59 -19.12
C VAL A 122 3.18 -5.40 -20.16
N ALA A 123 4.51 -5.22 -20.23
CA ALA A 123 5.37 -6.07 -21.06
C ALA A 123 5.39 -7.53 -20.57
N ILE A 124 5.55 -7.76 -19.27
CA ILE A 124 5.55 -9.11 -18.67
C ILE A 124 4.17 -9.78 -18.80
N ALA A 125 3.08 -9.05 -18.55
CA ALA A 125 1.71 -9.55 -18.64
C ALA A 125 1.33 -9.97 -20.06
N ALA A 126 1.72 -9.18 -21.07
CA ALA A 126 1.55 -9.56 -22.47
C ALA A 126 2.37 -10.81 -22.85
N ALA A 127 3.53 -11.04 -22.23
CA ALA A 127 4.32 -12.25 -22.42
C ALA A 127 3.66 -13.49 -21.80
N LEU A 128 3.10 -13.35 -20.59
CA LEU A 128 2.41 -14.43 -19.86
C LEU A 128 1.06 -14.82 -20.47
N ALA A 129 0.45 -13.91 -21.24
CA ALA A 129 -0.82 -14.15 -21.94
C ALA A 129 -0.65 -14.90 -23.29
N ILE A 130 0.59 -15.10 -23.76
CA ILE A 130 0.90 -15.85 -24.97
C ILE A 130 1.68 -17.13 -24.65
N GLN A 131 1.92 -17.96 -25.68
CA GLN A 131 2.89 -19.05 -25.57
C GLN A 131 4.33 -18.50 -25.52
N GLU A 132 5.20 -19.16 -24.75
CA GLU A 132 6.61 -18.79 -24.55
C GLU A 132 7.34 -18.44 -25.88
N PRO A 133 7.94 -17.24 -26.00
CA PRO A 133 8.64 -16.82 -27.21
C PRO A 133 10.00 -17.50 -27.43
N ARG A 134 10.69 -17.98 -26.38
CA ARG A 134 11.99 -18.67 -26.50
C ARG A 134 11.81 -20.05 -27.14
N ILE A 135 12.62 -20.35 -28.17
CA ILE A 135 12.65 -21.68 -28.81
C ILE A 135 13.99 -22.38 -28.53
N ARG A 136 13.93 -23.69 -28.26
CA ARG A 136 15.09 -24.56 -28.07
C ARG A 136 14.97 -25.77 -29.02
N PRO A 137 15.54 -25.71 -30.23
CA PRO A 137 15.55 -26.84 -31.15
C PRO A 137 16.54 -27.90 -30.65
N ALA A 138 16.15 -29.18 -30.63
CA ALA A 138 16.96 -30.28 -30.08
C ALA A 138 18.39 -30.36 -30.69
N GLU A 139 18.54 -30.09 -31.99
CA GLU A 139 19.84 -30.06 -32.67
C GLU A 139 20.74 -28.87 -32.27
N LYS A 140 20.20 -27.86 -31.59
CA LYS A 140 20.84 -26.55 -31.37
C LYS A 140 20.65 -26.00 -29.96
N GLU A 141 20.36 -26.86 -28.98
CA GLU A 141 20.07 -26.46 -27.59
C GLU A 141 21.19 -25.60 -27.00
N HIS A 142 22.46 -26.00 -27.12
CA HIS A 142 23.58 -25.22 -26.58
C HIS A 142 23.65 -23.78 -27.12
N LEU A 143 23.36 -23.59 -28.42
CA LEU A 143 23.35 -22.27 -29.06
C LEU A 143 22.14 -21.43 -28.62
N ALA A 144 20.97 -22.06 -28.46
CA ALA A 144 19.79 -21.41 -27.92
C ALA A 144 20.01 -20.98 -26.45
N ASP A 145 20.59 -21.86 -25.62
CA ASP A 145 20.92 -21.58 -24.23
C ASP A 145 21.95 -20.47 -24.07
N GLU A 146 22.96 -20.40 -24.95
CA GLU A 146 23.93 -19.30 -24.98
C GLU A 146 23.28 -17.97 -25.39
N ALA A 147 22.43 -17.98 -26.43
CA ALA A 147 21.68 -16.79 -26.84
C ALA A 147 20.72 -16.31 -25.74
N HIS A 148 19.96 -17.22 -25.11
CA HIS A 148 19.01 -16.89 -24.04
C HIS A 148 19.71 -16.38 -22.77
N ARG A 149 20.92 -16.86 -22.49
CA ARG A 149 21.76 -16.42 -21.34
C ARG A 149 22.06 -14.91 -21.36
N ARG A 150 22.07 -14.27 -22.54
CA ARG A 150 22.24 -12.81 -22.69
C ARG A 150 21.09 -11.99 -22.08
N PHE A 151 19.91 -12.58 -21.92
CA PHE A 151 18.74 -11.91 -21.34
C PHE A 151 18.48 -12.34 -19.89
N ALA A 152 19.11 -13.42 -19.42
CA ALA A 152 18.82 -14.01 -18.13
C ALA A 152 19.15 -13.07 -16.95
N ASP A 153 18.21 -12.97 -16.01
CA ASP A 153 18.42 -12.33 -14.71
C ASP A 153 18.72 -13.41 -13.63
N PRO A 154 19.62 -13.16 -12.67
CA PRO A 154 19.98 -14.16 -11.65
C PRO A 154 18.84 -14.60 -10.73
N ASN A 155 17.76 -13.80 -10.62
CA ASN A 155 16.68 -13.98 -9.66
C ASN A 155 15.28 -14.12 -10.29
N SER A 156 15.08 -13.78 -11.57
CA SER A 156 13.75 -13.79 -12.20
C SER A 156 13.72 -14.05 -13.71
N ASP A 157 13.11 -15.16 -14.14
CA ASP A 157 12.75 -15.41 -15.54
C ASP A 157 11.79 -14.34 -16.10
N PHE A 158 10.97 -13.70 -15.26
CA PHE A 158 10.09 -12.60 -15.68
C PHE A 158 10.89 -11.34 -16.05
N ILE A 159 11.97 -11.05 -15.31
CA ILE A 159 12.95 -10.03 -15.72
C ILE A 159 13.71 -10.50 -16.96
N GLY A 160 13.95 -11.81 -17.11
CA GLY A 160 14.46 -12.39 -18.36
C GLY A 160 13.62 -12.05 -19.60
N LEU A 161 12.29 -12.18 -19.50
CA LEU A 161 11.36 -11.73 -20.54
C LEU A 161 11.43 -10.20 -20.76
N LEU A 162 11.42 -9.43 -19.67
CA LEU A 162 11.56 -7.96 -19.74
C LEU A 162 12.90 -7.52 -20.39
N ASN A 163 13.97 -8.30 -20.25
CA ASN A 163 15.26 -8.04 -20.87
C ASN A 163 15.24 -8.31 -22.39
N ILE A 164 14.58 -9.38 -22.85
CA ILE A 164 14.30 -9.59 -24.29
C ILE A 164 13.57 -8.38 -24.87
N TRP A 165 12.52 -7.93 -24.17
CA TRP A 165 11.72 -6.77 -24.57
C TRP A 165 12.54 -5.48 -24.65
N LYS A 166 13.37 -5.21 -23.62
CA LYS A 166 14.24 -4.02 -23.54
C LYS A 166 15.31 -4.00 -24.64
N VAL A 167 15.98 -5.12 -24.90
CA VAL A 167 17.02 -5.20 -25.94
C VAL A 167 16.41 -4.99 -27.33
N TYR A 168 15.28 -5.65 -27.64
CA TYR A 168 14.60 -5.47 -28.93
C TYR A 168 14.24 -3.99 -29.21
N HIS A 169 13.70 -3.28 -28.23
CA HIS A 169 13.32 -1.87 -28.40
C HIS A 169 14.51 -0.90 -28.38
N LYS A 170 15.60 -1.25 -27.70
CA LYS A 170 16.85 -0.46 -27.70
C LYS A 170 17.50 -0.47 -29.09
N ASP A 171 17.61 -1.63 -29.71
CA ASP A 171 18.37 -1.81 -30.96
C ASP A 171 17.55 -1.42 -32.22
N HIS A 172 16.25 -1.13 -32.05
CA HIS A 172 15.33 -0.77 -33.15
C HIS A 172 14.55 0.53 -32.89
N HIS A 173 15.25 1.66 -32.90
CA HIS A 173 14.66 3.02 -32.82
C HIS A 173 13.57 3.32 -33.89
N ARG A 174 13.52 2.56 -34.99
CA ARG A 174 12.39 2.52 -35.92
C ARG A 174 11.94 1.07 -36.09
N PHE A 175 10.66 0.82 -35.79
CA PHE A 175 10.06 -0.51 -35.89
C PHE A 175 10.08 -1.03 -37.33
N SER A 176 10.42 -2.30 -37.52
CA SER A 176 10.34 -2.98 -38.82
C SER A 176 10.14 -4.50 -38.68
N TRP A 177 9.25 -5.05 -39.49
CA TRP A 177 8.97 -6.50 -39.51
C TRP A 177 10.17 -7.34 -39.96
N SER A 178 11.00 -6.81 -40.87
CA SER A 178 12.25 -7.44 -41.31
C SER A 178 13.33 -7.41 -40.22
N GLY A 179 13.43 -6.32 -39.44
CA GLY A 179 14.27 -6.23 -38.25
C GLY A 179 13.87 -7.26 -37.19
N LEU A 180 12.57 -7.30 -36.85
CA LEU A 180 12.03 -8.29 -35.91
C LEU A 180 12.34 -9.73 -36.34
N LYS A 181 12.16 -10.07 -37.62
CA LYS A 181 12.47 -11.43 -38.12
C LYS A 181 13.95 -11.78 -37.95
N LYS A 182 14.87 -10.87 -38.27
CA LYS A 182 16.32 -11.07 -38.05
C LYS A 182 16.66 -11.21 -36.56
N PHE A 183 16.10 -10.34 -35.71
CA PHE A 183 16.30 -10.40 -34.25
C PHE A 183 15.83 -11.74 -33.66
N CYS A 184 14.67 -12.24 -34.09
CA CYS A 184 14.14 -13.52 -33.64
C CYS A 184 15.03 -14.71 -34.07
N GLN A 185 15.51 -14.68 -35.33
CA GLN A 185 16.41 -15.71 -35.86
C GLN A 185 17.78 -15.74 -35.16
N HIS A 186 18.36 -14.58 -34.83
CA HIS A 186 19.65 -14.51 -34.14
C HIS A 186 19.57 -14.98 -32.68
N ASN A 187 18.47 -14.68 -31.99
CA ASN A 187 18.33 -14.88 -30.54
C ASN A 187 17.52 -16.13 -30.15
N PHE A 188 17.26 -17.05 -31.10
CA PHE A 188 16.44 -18.25 -30.89
C PHE A 188 15.07 -17.93 -30.26
N LEU A 189 14.32 -17.02 -30.90
CA LEU A 189 12.95 -16.65 -30.53
C LEU A 189 11.98 -16.96 -31.68
N SER A 190 10.73 -17.30 -31.36
CA SER A 190 9.67 -17.48 -32.35
C SER A 190 9.14 -16.13 -32.83
N PHE A 191 9.32 -15.84 -34.12
CA PHE A 191 8.83 -14.61 -34.77
C PHE A 191 7.31 -14.42 -34.61
N GLN A 192 6.53 -15.50 -34.64
CA GLN A 192 5.08 -15.42 -34.44
C GLN A 192 4.74 -15.01 -33.00
N ARG A 193 5.36 -15.64 -32.01
CA ARG A 193 5.15 -15.32 -30.58
C ARG A 193 5.58 -13.89 -30.27
N MET A 194 6.75 -13.48 -30.77
CA MET A 194 7.24 -12.10 -30.61
C MET A 194 6.31 -11.07 -31.26
N ARG A 195 5.68 -11.37 -32.40
CA ARG A 195 4.62 -10.51 -32.96
C ARG A 195 3.41 -10.45 -32.03
N GLU A 196 2.87 -11.60 -31.64
CA GLU A 196 1.69 -11.67 -30.77
C GLU A 196 1.91 -10.94 -29.43
N TRP A 197 3.14 -10.98 -28.89
CA TRP A 197 3.56 -10.20 -27.73
C TRP A 197 3.53 -8.69 -27.99
N LEU A 198 4.11 -8.21 -29.09
CA LEU A 198 4.10 -6.79 -29.48
C LEU A 198 2.67 -6.29 -29.71
N ASP A 199 1.87 -7.05 -30.47
CA ASP A 199 0.47 -6.74 -30.80
C ASP A 199 -0.39 -6.66 -29.51
N LEU A 200 -0.21 -7.58 -28.56
CA LEU A 200 -0.95 -7.63 -27.29
C LEU A 200 -0.45 -6.60 -26.27
N HIS A 201 0.86 -6.40 -26.17
CA HIS A 201 1.43 -5.32 -25.34
C HIS A 201 0.85 -3.97 -25.76
N GLU A 202 0.82 -3.69 -27.06
CA GLU A 202 0.18 -2.49 -27.59
C GLU A 202 -1.29 -2.41 -27.13
N GLN A 203 -2.10 -3.43 -27.38
CA GLN A 203 -3.52 -3.44 -26.99
C GLN A 203 -3.72 -3.15 -25.49
N LEU A 204 -2.93 -3.80 -24.62
CA LEU A 204 -2.98 -3.55 -23.18
C LEU A 204 -2.51 -2.14 -22.82
N TYR A 205 -1.38 -1.68 -23.35
CA TYR A 205 -0.85 -0.34 -23.14
C TYR A 205 -1.86 0.75 -23.54
N ARG A 206 -2.63 0.54 -24.62
CA ARG A 206 -3.78 1.36 -25.04
C ARG A 206 -4.93 1.36 -24.05
N LEU A 207 -5.43 0.19 -23.69
CA LEU A 207 -6.59 0.07 -22.80
C LEU A 207 -6.29 0.63 -21.41
N ILE A 208 -5.09 0.38 -20.90
CA ILE A 208 -4.60 0.88 -19.62
C ILE A 208 -4.37 2.41 -19.68
N GLY A 209 -3.69 2.91 -20.72
CA GLY A 209 -3.40 4.33 -20.87
C GLY A 209 -4.63 5.24 -21.02
N THR A 210 -5.77 4.71 -21.49
CA THR A 210 -7.04 5.47 -21.52
C THR A 210 -7.73 5.57 -20.16
N GLN A 211 -7.38 4.73 -19.18
CA GLN A 211 -8.03 4.74 -17.86
C GLN A 211 -7.35 5.73 -16.92
N LYS A 212 -8.03 6.84 -16.60
CA LYS A 212 -7.57 7.94 -15.72
C LYS A 212 -6.96 7.54 -14.35
N LYS A 213 -7.17 6.31 -13.90
CA LYS A 213 -6.62 5.77 -12.63
C LYS A 213 -5.21 5.19 -12.79
N PHE A 214 -4.78 4.87 -14.00
CA PHE A 214 -3.49 4.26 -14.29
C PHE A 214 -2.45 5.30 -14.68
N ARG A 215 -1.20 5.09 -14.25
CA ARG A 215 -0.04 5.90 -14.64
C ARG A 215 1.15 5.00 -14.92
N PHE A 216 1.77 5.18 -16.08
CA PHE A 216 3.04 4.54 -16.41
C PHE A 216 4.18 5.21 -15.65
N ASN A 217 5.10 4.41 -15.12
CA ASN A 217 6.25 4.89 -14.36
C ASN A 217 7.32 5.48 -15.27
N LEU A 218 7.91 6.59 -14.83
CA LEU A 218 9.03 7.27 -15.51
C LEU A 218 10.36 6.59 -15.20
N ASP A 219 10.63 6.36 -13.91
CA ASP A 219 11.76 5.55 -13.45
C ASP A 219 11.45 4.05 -13.53
N PRO A 220 12.45 3.18 -13.79
CA PRO A 220 12.24 1.74 -13.85
C PRO A 220 11.70 1.14 -12.55
N GLY A 221 10.75 0.23 -12.65
CA GLY A 221 10.17 -0.51 -11.52
C GLY A 221 11.22 -1.35 -10.79
N THR A 222 11.24 -1.29 -9.44
CA THR A 222 12.16 -2.11 -8.63
C THR A 222 11.82 -3.60 -8.68
N TYR A 223 12.79 -4.45 -8.36
CA TYR A 223 12.59 -5.90 -8.28
C TYR A 223 11.41 -6.28 -7.34
N GLU A 224 11.36 -5.70 -6.14
CA GLU A 224 10.24 -5.91 -5.20
C GLU A 224 8.90 -5.50 -5.83
N ASN A 225 8.83 -4.31 -6.43
CA ASN A 225 7.59 -3.74 -6.96
C ASN A 225 7.00 -4.60 -8.09
N ILE A 226 7.85 -5.09 -9.00
CA ILE A 226 7.46 -6.01 -10.07
C ILE A 226 6.92 -7.32 -9.47
N HIS A 227 7.64 -7.95 -8.55
CA HIS A 227 7.23 -9.25 -8.00
C HIS A 227 6.03 -9.17 -7.04
N ARG A 228 5.84 -8.06 -6.32
CA ARG A 228 4.61 -7.79 -5.55
C ARG A 228 3.38 -7.58 -6.42
N SER A 229 3.57 -7.07 -7.64
CA SER A 229 2.50 -6.98 -8.64
C SER A 229 2.16 -8.35 -9.23
N LEU A 230 3.17 -9.14 -9.57
CA LEU A 230 3.00 -10.54 -10.02
C LEU A 230 2.28 -11.38 -8.96
N LEU A 231 2.67 -11.25 -7.69
CA LEU A 231 2.04 -11.91 -6.54
C LEU A 231 0.53 -11.68 -6.45
N ALA A 232 0.02 -10.50 -6.82
CA ALA A 232 -1.41 -10.17 -6.71
C ALA A 232 -2.32 -11.04 -7.60
N GLY A 233 -1.78 -11.67 -8.64
CA GLY A 233 -2.45 -12.75 -9.38
C GLY A 233 -1.84 -14.13 -9.11
N LEU A 234 -0.51 -14.22 -9.11
CA LEU A 234 0.24 -15.49 -9.14
C LEU A 234 0.53 -16.08 -7.75
N PHE A 235 -0.02 -15.55 -6.64
CA PHE A 235 0.15 -16.13 -5.29
C PHE A 235 -0.19 -17.62 -5.23
N ARG A 236 -1.17 -18.09 -6.03
CA ARG A 236 -1.51 -19.52 -6.19
C ARG A 236 -0.38 -20.38 -6.75
N GLN A 237 0.72 -19.78 -7.18
CA GLN A 237 1.89 -20.40 -7.78
C GLN A 237 3.18 -20.18 -6.98
N CYS A 238 3.06 -19.67 -5.75
CA CYS A 238 4.17 -19.60 -4.82
C CYS A 238 4.50 -20.97 -4.19
N GLY A 239 5.74 -21.13 -3.75
CA GLY A 239 6.17 -22.28 -2.95
C GLY A 239 7.42 -22.01 -2.13
N ARG A 240 7.57 -22.77 -1.04
CA ARG A 240 8.75 -22.77 -0.18
C ARG A 240 9.57 -24.03 -0.40
N ARG A 241 10.89 -23.91 -0.44
CA ARG A 241 11.82 -25.04 -0.62
C ARG A 241 11.66 -26.03 0.54
N LYS A 242 11.51 -27.32 0.23
CA LYS A 242 11.32 -28.40 1.22
C LYS A 242 12.58 -29.25 1.39
N LYS A 243 13.11 -29.80 0.28
CA LYS A 243 14.37 -30.58 0.26
C LYS A 243 14.95 -30.62 -1.15
N GLY A 244 16.26 -30.42 -1.30
CA GLY A 244 16.92 -30.50 -2.61
C GLY A 244 16.36 -29.47 -3.60
N SER A 245 15.74 -29.94 -4.69
CA SER A 245 15.06 -29.15 -5.73
C SER A 245 13.52 -29.13 -5.60
N LEU A 246 12.97 -29.76 -4.56
CA LEU A 246 11.53 -29.91 -4.32
C LEU A 246 10.96 -28.72 -3.52
N TYR A 247 9.88 -28.13 -4.03
CA TYR A 247 9.15 -27.02 -3.41
C TYR A 247 7.75 -27.45 -2.98
N GLN A 248 7.34 -27.02 -1.78
CA GLN A 248 5.98 -27.16 -1.26
C GLN A 248 5.18 -25.90 -1.61
N GLY A 249 4.13 -26.06 -2.40
CA GLY A 249 3.17 -25.00 -2.73
C GLY A 249 1.97 -24.98 -1.79
N LEU A 250 1.04 -24.06 -2.07
CA LEU A 250 -0.24 -23.97 -1.36
C LEU A 250 -1.05 -25.26 -1.56
N ALA A 251 -1.86 -25.61 -0.55
CA ALA A 251 -2.55 -26.90 -0.43
C ALA A 251 -1.63 -28.13 -0.41
N ASN A 252 -0.39 -27.99 0.09
CA ASN A 252 0.61 -29.05 0.24
C ASN A 252 1.03 -29.78 -1.04
N ARG A 253 0.69 -29.25 -2.23
CA ARG A 253 1.21 -29.76 -3.50
C ARG A 253 2.74 -29.66 -3.52
N GLU A 254 3.40 -30.61 -4.17
CA GLU A 254 4.85 -30.57 -4.36
C GLU A 254 5.18 -30.38 -5.84
N PHE A 255 6.20 -29.57 -6.14
CA PHE A 255 6.62 -29.27 -7.51
C PHE A 255 8.11 -29.00 -7.61
N ASN A 256 8.64 -29.16 -8.84
CA ASN A 256 10.02 -28.81 -9.18
C ASN A 256 10.05 -27.59 -10.11
N ILE A 257 11.20 -26.94 -10.23
CA ILE A 257 11.45 -25.94 -11.28
C ILE A 257 11.66 -26.64 -12.62
N PHE A 258 11.07 -26.12 -13.70
CA PHE A 258 11.30 -26.62 -15.05
C PHE A 258 12.78 -26.43 -15.48
N PRO A 259 13.46 -27.45 -16.05
CA PRO A 259 14.90 -27.37 -16.35
C PRO A 259 15.35 -26.23 -17.27
N GLY A 260 14.46 -25.71 -18.12
CA GLY A 260 14.74 -24.56 -19.00
C GLY A 260 14.71 -23.18 -18.31
N SER A 261 14.37 -23.11 -17.01
CA SER A 261 14.47 -21.89 -16.20
C SER A 261 15.94 -21.59 -15.86
N TYR A 262 16.35 -20.31 -15.90
CA TYR A 262 17.70 -19.95 -15.49
C TYR A 262 17.95 -20.17 -13.98
N LEU A 263 16.88 -20.25 -13.18
CA LEU A 263 16.90 -20.52 -11.75
C LEU A 263 16.93 -22.01 -11.39
N HIS A 264 16.91 -22.92 -12.36
CA HIS A 264 17.02 -24.36 -12.10
C HIS A 264 18.34 -24.68 -11.38
N GLY A 265 18.25 -25.12 -10.13
CA GLY A 265 19.40 -25.36 -9.23
C GLY A 265 19.96 -24.12 -8.51
N LYS A 266 19.55 -22.90 -8.87
CA LYS A 266 20.06 -21.62 -8.31
C LYS A 266 19.04 -20.85 -7.46
N SER A 267 17.80 -21.32 -7.40
CA SER A 267 16.68 -20.69 -6.70
C SER A 267 16.84 -20.61 -5.17
N GLY A 268 16.25 -19.54 -4.60
CA GLY A 268 16.20 -19.27 -3.17
C GLY A 268 15.16 -20.11 -2.41
N ASN A 269 14.96 -19.82 -1.13
CA ASN A 269 14.05 -20.62 -0.29
C ASN A 269 12.55 -20.37 -0.58
N TRP A 270 12.22 -19.26 -1.21
CA TRP A 270 10.86 -18.85 -1.55
C TRP A 270 10.82 -18.42 -3.02
N ILE A 271 9.87 -18.95 -3.77
CA ILE A 271 9.72 -18.69 -5.21
C ILE A 271 8.26 -18.46 -5.62
N ILE A 272 8.08 -17.84 -6.78
CA ILE A 272 6.83 -17.76 -7.53
C ILE A 272 7.02 -18.30 -8.95
N GLY A 273 6.04 -19.05 -9.46
CA GLY A 273 5.95 -19.44 -10.88
C GLY A 273 4.97 -18.55 -11.67
N GLY A 274 5.13 -18.53 -13.00
CA GLY A 274 4.18 -17.91 -13.94
C GLY A 274 3.11 -18.88 -14.45
N SER A 275 3.46 -20.17 -14.58
CA SER A 275 2.51 -21.26 -14.81
C SER A 275 3.02 -22.59 -14.24
N PHE A 276 2.13 -23.59 -14.18
CA PHE A 276 2.51 -24.99 -13.95
C PHE A 276 2.20 -25.83 -15.19
N ILE A 277 3.02 -26.87 -15.41
CA ILE A 277 2.73 -27.97 -16.32
C ILE A 277 2.94 -29.30 -15.60
N GLU A 278 2.07 -30.27 -15.88
CA GLU A 278 2.21 -31.64 -15.38
C GLU A 278 2.60 -32.56 -16.54
N THR A 279 3.62 -33.39 -16.31
CA THR A 279 4.18 -34.30 -17.33
C THR A 279 4.48 -35.67 -16.68
N SER A 280 5.72 -35.93 -16.29
CA SER A 280 6.08 -37.03 -15.36
C SER A 280 6.01 -36.60 -13.89
N ARG A 281 5.94 -35.29 -13.65
CA ARG A 281 5.71 -34.62 -12.36
C ARG A 281 5.25 -33.18 -12.61
N LEU A 282 4.79 -32.51 -11.55
CA LEU A 282 4.43 -31.09 -11.59
C LEU A 282 5.68 -30.20 -11.65
N PHE A 283 5.77 -29.38 -12.69
CA PHE A 283 6.84 -28.40 -12.90
C PHE A 283 6.27 -26.98 -12.94
N ALA A 284 6.95 -26.04 -12.28
CA ALA A 284 6.71 -24.61 -12.41
C ALA A 284 7.58 -24.01 -13.55
N LEU A 285 6.99 -23.12 -14.35
CA LEU A 285 7.66 -22.37 -15.42
C LEU A 285 7.69 -20.87 -15.05
N SER A 286 8.66 -20.14 -15.62
CA SER A 286 8.92 -18.72 -15.36
C SER A 286 9.03 -18.43 -13.86
N ILE A 287 10.20 -18.70 -13.29
CA ILE A 287 10.44 -18.63 -11.84
C ILE A 287 10.97 -17.25 -11.45
N ALA A 288 10.61 -16.78 -10.26
CA ALA A 288 11.38 -15.75 -9.56
C ALA A 288 11.54 -16.05 -8.07
N ASN A 289 12.65 -15.59 -7.50
CA ASN A 289 12.88 -15.52 -6.05
C ASN A 289 12.01 -14.41 -5.44
N ILE A 290 11.38 -14.67 -4.28
CA ILE A 290 10.54 -13.70 -3.56
C ILE A 290 10.78 -13.75 -2.05
N GLU A 291 10.48 -12.66 -1.34
CA GLU A 291 10.48 -12.65 0.14
C GLU A 291 9.09 -12.99 0.72
N PRO A 292 9.01 -13.69 1.87
CA PRO A 292 7.74 -14.11 2.46
C PRO A 292 6.84 -12.93 2.91
N GLU A 293 7.42 -11.81 3.33
CA GLU A 293 6.68 -10.60 3.70
C GLU A 293 5.94 -9.98 2.51
N TRP A 294 6.44 -10.18 1.28
CA TRP A 294 5.75 -9.74 0.06
C TRP A 294 4.49 -10.56 -0.17
N LEU A 295 4.58 -11.88 0.00
CA LEU A 295 3.45 -12.81 -0.12
C LEU A 295 2.38 -12.52 0.93
N GLU A 296 2.75 -12.33 2.21
CA GLU A 296 1.80 -11.95 3.25
C GLU A 296 1.09 -10.63 2.94
N LYS A 297 1.84 -9.55 2.65
CA LYS A 297 1.27 -8.21 2.38
C LYS A 297 0.35 -8.20 1.16
N SER A 298 0.64 -9.02 0.14
CA SER A 298 -0.23 -9.15 -1.04
C SER A 298 -1.48 -10.01 -0.79
N CYS A 299 -1.45 -10.91 0.20
CA CYS A 299 -2.49 -11.91 0.45
C CYS A 299 -3.16 -11.80 1.83
N GLU A 300 -3.04 -10.67 2.53
CA GLU A 300 -3.48 -10.45 3.93
C GLU A 300 -4.90 -10.99 4.21
N LYS A 301 -5.85 -10.77 3.29
CA LYS A 301 -7.25 -11.21 3.42
C LYS A 301 -7.50 -12.71 3.18
N LEU A 302 -6.50 -13.42 2.65
CA LEU A 302 -6.51 -14.86 2.38
C LEU A 302 -5.65 -15.64 3.39
N CYS A 303 -4.82 -14.94 4.16
CA CYS A 303 -4.01 -15.52 5.23
C CYS A 303 -4.88 -15.89 6.44
N SER A 304 -4.69 -17.10 6.94
CA SER A 304 -5.17 -17.51 8.27
C SER A 304 -4.11 -17.14 9.32
N TYR A 305 -4.53 -16.41 10.34
CA TYR A 305 -3.71 -15.99 11.47
C TYR A 305 -4.06 -16.84 12.70
N SER A 306 -3.04 -17.39 13.36
CA SER A 306 -3.17 -18.09 14.64
C SER A 306 -2.15 -17.56 15.65
N TRP A 307 -2.51 -17.63 16.93
CA TRP A 307 -1.71 -17.07 18.02
C TRP A 307 -1.49 -18.11 19.11
N ALA A 308 -0.24 -18.27 19.55
CA ALA A 308 0.17 -19.08 20.68
C ALA A 308 0.85 -18.21 21.75
N ASN A 309 1.14 -18.79 22.92
CA ASN A 309 1.93 -18.16 23.99
C ASN A 309 1.47 -16.74 24.36
N VAL A 310 0.15 -16.53 24.46
CA VAL A 310 -0.44 -15.23 24.78
C VAL A 310 -0.07 -14.85 26.22
N ARG A 311 0.63 -13.73 26.40
CA ARG A 311 1.22 -13.31 27.68
C ARG A 311 1.32 -11.80 27.80
N TYR A 312 1.22 -11.26 29.01
CA TYR A 312 1.54 -9.86 29.25
C TYR A 312 3.05 -9.62 29.16
N HIS A 313 3.47 -8.49 28.57
CA HIS A 313 4.87 -8.13 28.39
C HIS A 313 5.21 -6.83 29.13
N LYS A 314 5.77 -6.98 30.34
CA LYS A 314 6.08 -5.91 31.33
C LYS A 314 6.79 -4.68 30.74
N LYS A 315 7.72 -4.86 29.81
CA LYS A 315 8.51 -3.77 29.18
C LYS A 315 7.67 -2.89 28.24
N SER A 316 6.69 -3.46 27.52
CA SER A 316 5.77 -2.67 26.67
C SER A 316 4.49 -2.24 27.40
N GLY A 317 4.08 -2.97 28.43
CA GLY A 317 2.82 -2.74 29.14
C GLY A 317 1.59 -3.16 28.32
N ARG A 318 1.71 -4.29 27.60
CA ARG A 318 0.75 -4.79 26.59
C ARG A 318 0.72 -6.32 26.60
N VAL A 319 -0.41 -6.91 26.24
CA VAL A 319 -0.52 -8.35 25.94
C VAL A 319 0.04 -8.64 24.54
N MET A 320 0.93 -9.62 24.47
CA MET A 320 1.66 -10.05 23.28
C MET A 320 1.39 -11.53 23.03
N ALA A 321 1.53 -11.99 21.78
CA ALA A 321 1.40 -13.40 21.41
C ALA A 321 2.37 -13.76 20.28
N ASP A 322 2.68 -15.05 20.16
CA ASP A 322 3.52 -15.59 19.09
C ASP A 322 2.61 -16.00 17.91
N GLU A 323 2.68 -15.25 16.81
CA GLU A 323 1.80 -15.36 15.65
C GLU A 323 2.36 -16.31 14.59
N THR A 324 1.51 -17.20 14.07
CA THR A 324 1.79 -17.99 12.88
C THR A 324 0.82 -17.60 11.77
N VAL A 325 1.37 -17.37 10.57
CA VAL A 325 0.63 -16.90 9.39
C VAL A 325 0.76 -17.95 8.30
N ALA A 326 -0.38 -18.45 7.82
CA ALA A 326 -0.43 -19.44 6.75
C ALA A 326 -1.40 -19.02 5.64
N LEU A 327 -1.07 -19.35 4.39
CA LEU A 327 -1.87 -19.07 3.20
C LEU A 327 -2.25 -20.39 2.52
N HIS A 328 -3.52 -20.78 2.66
CA HIS A 328 -4.05 -22.08 2.21
C HIS A 328 -3.12 -23.28 2.57
N GLY A 329 -2.68 -23.33 3.84
CA GLY A 329 -1.82 -24.38 4.39
C GLY A 329 -0.30 -24.15 4.26
N LEU A 330 0.15 -23.21 3.41
CA LEU A 330 1.56 -22.86 3.30
C LEU A 330 1.94 -21.85 4.40
N ILE A 331 2.79 -22.25 5.35
CA ILE A 331 3.25 -21.38 6.45
C ILE A 331 4.22 -20.33 5.87
N ILE A 332 3.85 -19.05 5.99
CA ILE A 332 4.65 -17.90 5.53
C ILE A 332 5.57 -17.44 6.66
N ALA A 333 5.00 -17.19 7.85
CA ALA A 333 5.71 -16.74 9.03
C ALA A 333 5.35 -17.62 10.24
N SER A 334 6.36 -18.00 11.02
CA SER A 334 6.21 -18.84 12.22
C SER A 334 6.72 -18.11 13.46
N SER A 335 5.93 -18.09 14.53
CA SER A 335 6.31 -17.55 15.85
C SER A 335 6.72 -16.05 15.85
N ARG A 336 6.04 -15.21 15.07
CA ARG A 336 6.27 -13.75 15.06
C ARG A 336 5.60 -13.09 16.27
N MET A 337 6.36 -12.48 17.18
CA MET A 337 5.79 -11.79 18.34
C MET A 337 4.99 -10.54 17.93
N VAL A 338 3.71 -10.44 18.33
CA VAL A 338 2.78 -9.35 17.98
C VAL A 338 1.95 -8.85 19.16
N ASN A 339 1.39 -7.63 19.04
CA ASN A 339 0.42 -7.09 19.99
C ASN A 339 -0.96 -7.77 19.78
N TYR A 340 -1.33 -8.63 20.72
CA TYR A 340 -2.46 -9.56 20.59
C TYR A 340 -3.84 -8.89 20.44
N PRO A 341 -4.28 -7.94 21.31
CA PRO A 341 -5.55 -7.25 21.14
C PRO A 341 -5.61 -6.33 19.90
N LYS A 342 -4.46 -5.83 19.40
CA LYS A 342 -4.43 -5.04 18.16
C LYS A 342 -4.56 -5.87 16.88
N ARG A 343 -4.44 -7.19 16.92
CA ARG A 343 -4.61 -8.05 15.73
C ARG A 343 -6.06 -8.35 15.40
N ASN A 344 -6.93 -8.47 16.40
CA ASN A 344 -8.35 -8.78 16.20
C ASN A 344 -9.14 -8.28 17.41
N SER A 345 -10.25 -7.58 17.20
CA SER A 345 -11.09 -7.09 18.29
C SER A 345 -11.67 -8.22 19.15
N LYS A 346 -11.83 -9.43 18.59
CA LYS A 346 -12.21 -10.63 19.35
C LYS A 346 -11.17 -11.06 20.40
N ASN A 347 -9.92 -10.61 20.28
CA ASN A 347 -8.86 -10.90 21.24
C ASN A 347 -8.93 -10.00 22.49
N ILE A 348 -9.74 -8.93 22.47
CA ILE A 348 -9.80 -7.93 23.54
C ILE A 348 -10.25 -8.51 24.90
N PRO A 349 -11.30 -9.35 25.03
CA PRO A 349 -11.70 -9.90 26.33
C PRO A 349 -10.61 -10.74 26.98
N ALA A 350 -9.98 -11.66 26.23
CA ALA A 350 -8.87 -12.47 26.72
C ALA A 350 -7.64 -11.60 27.06
N ALA A 351 -7.34 -10.59 26.24
CA ALA A 351 -6.29 -9.63 26.54
C ALA A 351 -6.57 -8.80 27.82
N ARG A 352 -7.84 -8.43 28.08
CA ARG A 352 -8.24 -7.75 29.32
C ARG A 352 -8.09 -8.66 30.53
N GLN A 353 -8.51 -9.92 30.46
CA GLN A 353 -8.32 -10.88 31.55
C GLN A 353 -6.83 -11.08 31.90
N ILE A 354 -5.99 -11.30 30.88
CA ILE A 354 -4.53 -11.40 31.04
C ILE A 354 -3.93 -10.08 31.55
N PHE A 355 -4.45 -8.93 31.12
CA PHE A 355 -3.99 -7.62 31.59
C PHE A 355 -4.35 -7.36 33.06
N ILE A 356 -5.57 -7.66 33.50
CA ILE A 356 -5.95 -7.49 34.91
C ILE A 356 -5.09 -8.41 35.79
N ARG A 357 -5.02 -9.71 35.47
CA ARG A 357 -4.24 -10.69 36.25
C ARG A 357 -2.75 -10.35 36.29
N GLU A 358 -2.10 -10.21 35.13
CA GLU A 358 -0.66 -9.99 35.11
C GLU A 358 -0.24 -8.56 35.49
N ALA A 359 -0.99 -7.55 35.06
CA ALA A 359 -0.57 -6.16 35.27
C ALA A 359 -1.07 -5.57 36.60
N LEU A 360 -2.33 -5.82 36.98
CA LEU A 360 -2.94 -5.25 38.19
C LEU A 360 -2.76 -6.16 39.42
N VAL A 361 -3.10 -7.45 39.32
CA VAL A 361 -2.97 -8.39 40.45
C VAL A 361 -1.49 -8.73 40.69
N ASN A 362 -0.82 -9.32 39.70
CA ASN A 362 0.61 -9.71 39.80
C ASN A 362 1.59 -8.50 39.76
N SER A 363 1.10 -7.26 39.89
CA SER A 363 1.90 -6.02 39.94
C SER A 363 2.97 -5.87 38.84
N GLN A 364 2.64 -6.26 37.60
CA GLN A 364 3.52 -6.07 36.45
C GLN A 364 3.20 -4.80 35.63
N LEU A 365 2.24 -3.97 36.06
CA LEU A 365 1.94 -2.71 35.39
C LEU A 365 3.06 -1.68 35.57
N SER A 366 3.71 -1.28 34.47
CA SER A 366 4.83 -0.34 34.49
C SER A 366 4.37 1.13 34.44
N GLY A 367 3.95 1.70 35.57
CA GLY A 367 3.66 3.13 35.70
C GLY A 367 3.22 3.53 37.11
N ARG A 368 3.12 4.83 37.39
CA ARG A 368 2.51 5.33 38.63
C ARG A 368 1.00 5.46 38.44
N PHE A 369 0.23 4.80 39.30
CA PHE A 369 -1.22 4.80 39.37
C PHE A 369 -1.57 4.79 40.85
N ASP A 370 -2.15 5.88 41.37
CA ASP A 370 -2.19 6.04 42.83
C ASP A 370 -3.27 5.17 43.48
N PHE A 371 -4.35 4.80 42.77
CA PHE A 371 -5.25 3.70 43.19
C PHE A 371 -4.50 2.37 43.33
N LEU A 372 -3.67 1.99 42.35
CA LEU A 372 -2.98 0.70 42.38
C LEU A 372 -1.93 0.68 43.50
N ASN A 373 -1.24 1.81 43.71
CA ASN A 373 -0.32 1.97 44.83
C ASN A 373 -1.03 1.85 46.18
N GLN A 374 -2.22 2.45 46.36
CA GLN A 374 -2.99 2.33 47.61
C GLN A 374 -3.54 0.92 47.81
N ASN A 375 -4.12 0.30 46.78
CA ASN A 375 -4.63 -1.07 46.86
C ASN A 375 -3.52 -2.07 47.20
N LEU A 376 -2.35 -1.96 46.53
CA LEU A 376 -1.18 -2.78 46.85
C LEU A 376 -0.67 -2.48 48.26
N SER A 377 -0.59 -1.22 48.70
CA SER A 377 -0.16 -0.88 50.07
C SER A 377 -1.14 -1.42 51.14
N LEU A 378 -2.44 -1.45 50.83
CA LEU A 378 -3.49 -1.98 51.71
C LEU A 378 -3.39 -3.50 51.79
N LEU A 379 -3.27 -4.18 50.66
CA LEU A 379 -3.04 -5.64 50.60
C LEU A 379 -1.72 -6.02 51.28
N GLU A 380 -0.61 -5.32 51.00
CA GLU A 380 0.69 -5.54 51.63
C GLU A 380 0.64 -5.32 53.16
N ALA A 381 -0.05 -4.29 53.66
CA ALA A 381 -0.15 -4.04 55.10
C ALA A 381 -0.94 -5.14 55.86
N TRP A 382 -1.99 -5.68 55.24
CA TRP A 382 -2.75 -6.78 55.82
C TRP A 382 -2.09 -8.15 55.58
N GLN A 383 -1.32 -8.34 54.51
CA GLN A 383 -0.42 -9.50 54.32
C GLN A 383 0.77 -9.47 55.30
N GLU A 384 1.33 -8.31 55.62
CA GLU A 384 2.32 -8.17 56.72
C GLU A 384 1.69 -8.54 58.07
N SER A 385 0.39 -8.28 58.24
CA SER A 385 -0.38 -8.70 59.43
C SER A 385 -0.65 -10.22 59.44
N GLU A 386 -0.89 -10.85 58.29
CA GLU A 386 -0.94 -12.32 58.14
C GLU A 386 0.40 -12.98 58.49
N HIS A 387 1.51 -12.40 58.01
CA HIS A 387 2.85 -12.88 58.33
C HIS A 387 3.20 -12.74 59.82
N LYS A 388 2.84 -11.62 60.46
CA LYS A 388 2.97 -11.42 61.91
C LYS A 388 2.15 -12.42 62.71
N LEU A 389 0.86 -12.51 62.42
CA LEU A 389 -0.11 -13.31 63.18
C LEU A 389 -0.09 -14.80 62.82
N ARG A 390 0.76 -15.21 61.86
CA ARG A 390 0.95 -16.59 61.36
C ARG A 390 -0.37 -17.24 60.94
N LYS A 391 -1.12 -16.51 60.10
CA LYS A 391 -2.46 -16.86 59.58
C LYS A 391 -2.61 -16.51 58.10
N LYS A 392 -3.59 -17.12 57.43
CA LYS A 392 -3.94 -16.89 56.00
C LYS A 392 -5.46 -16.79 55.81
N ASP A 393 -6.16 -16.29 56.83
CA ASP A 393 -7.63 -16.13 56.90
C ASP A 393 -8.05 -14.66 57.12
N ILE A 394 -7.19 -13.70 56.78
CA ILE A 394 -7.39 -12.27 57.02
C ILE A 394 -7.67 -11.53 55.71
N VAL A 395 -6.91 -11.81 54.65
CA VAL A 395 -6.98 -11.11 53.35
C VAL A 395 -7.70 -11.96 52.29
N ILE A 396 -8.36 -11.31 51.34
CA ILE A 396 -8.90 -11.96 50.12
C ILE A 396 -7.79 -12.53 49.21
N ASP A 397 -8.18 -13.39 48.26
CA ASP A 397 -7.27 -13.97 47.27
C ASP A 397 -7.17 -13.15 45.95
N ASP A 398 -6.22 -13.56 45.10
CA ASP A 398 -5.95 -12.95 43.79
C ASP A 398 -7.18 -12.98 42.83
N GLU A 399 -8.12 -13.91 43.03
CA GLU A 399 -9.33 -14.03 42.23
C GLU A 399 -10.37 -12.97 42.64
N ALA A 400 -10.55 -12.74 43.93
CA ALA A 400 -11.37 -11.64 44.43
C ALA A 400 -10.78 -10.26 44.08
N VAL A 401 -9.44 -10.11 44.09
CA VAL A 401 -8.75 -8.90 43.59
C VAL A 401 -8.98 -8.72 42.08
N PHE A 402 -8.95 -9.80 41.30
CA PHE A 402 -9.33 -9.78 39.88
C PHE A 402 -10.79 -9.34 39.69
N ASP A 403 -11.73 -9.92 40.41
CA ASP A 403 -13.18 -9.63 40.30
C ASP A 403 -13.54 -8.20 40.72
N PHE A 404 -12.79 -7.58 41.64
CA PHE A 404 -12.89 -6.14 41.91
C PHE A 404 -12.58 -5.33 40.65
N TYR A 405 -11.40 -5.54 40.04
CA TYR A 405 -11.00 -4.79 38.85
C TYR A 405 -11.84 -5.12 37.60
N ASP A 406 -12.34 -6.35 37.47
CA ASP A 406 -13.20 -6.73 36.34
C ASP A 406 -14.57 -6.01 36.41
N ARG A 407 -15.15 -5.86 37.61
CA ARG A 407 -16.39 -5.07 37.80
C ARG A 407 -16.21 -3.58 37.49
N GLN A 408 -15.05 -3.00 37.82
CA GLN A 408 -14.83 -1.55 37.68
C GLN A 408 -14.29 -1.12 36.31
N LEU A 409 -13.46 -1.93 35.64
CA LEU A 409 -12.80 -1.55 34.38
C LEU A 409 -13.57 -2.02 33.14
N PRO A 410 -14.00 -1.10 32.24
CA PRO A 410 -14.75 -1.49 31.05
C PRO A 410 -13.89 -2.31 30.08
N ALA A 411 -14.55 -3.09 29.21
CA ALA A 411 -13.90 -3.94 28.19
C ALA A 411 -12.90 -3.23 27.26
N GLN A 412 -12.93 -1.89 27.21
CA GLN A 412 -11.97 -1.04 26.51
C GLN A 412 -10.54 -1.09 27.09
N VAL A 413 -10.36 -1.57 28.32
CA VAL A 413 -9.10 -1.54 29.08
C VAL A 413 -8.43 -2.91 29.05
N TYR A 414 -7.31 -3.02 28.32
CA TYR A 414 -6.56 -4.26 28.09
C TYR A 414 -5.04 -4.05 27.95
N ASP A 415 -4.58 -2.81 28.09
CA ASP A 415 -3.16 -2.46 28.14
C ASP A 415 -2.94 -1.19 28.98
N ARG A 416 -1.68 -0.87 29.27
CA ARG A 416 -1.30 0.33 30.03
C ARG A 416 -1.79 1.64 29.39
N SER A 417 -1.98 1.66 28.08
CA SER A 417 -2.39 2.86 27.34
C SER A 417 -3.89 3.13 27.50
N SER A 418 -4.69 2.08 27.38
CA SER A 418 -6.15 2.11 27.53
C SER A 418 -6.58 2.40 28.97
N LEU A 419 -5.90 1.84 29.97
CA LEU A 419 -6.14 2.15 31.39
C LEU A 419 -5.96 3.65 31.70
N ARG A 420 -4.81 4.24 31.31
CA ARG A 420 -4.57 5.70 31.48
C ARG A 420 -5.60 6.54 30.71
N GLY A 421 -6.00 6.06 29.52
CA GLY A 421 -7.04 6.69 28.72
C GLY A 421 -8.44 6.61 29.33
N HIS A 422 -8.73 5.65 30.20
CA HIS A 422 -9.98 5.55 30.96
C HIS A 422 -9.95 6.47 32.18
N ILE A 423 -8.90 6.38 33.00
CA ILE A 423 -8.73 7.21 34.21
C ILE A 423 -8.80 8.71 33.89
N LYS A 424 -8.14 9.17 32.81
CA LYS A 424 -8.21 10.57 32.37
C LYS A 424 -9.63 11.07 32.02
N ARG A 425 -10.59 10.16 31.75
CA ARG A 425 -11.98 10.50 31.36
C ARG A 425 -13.00 10.34 32.47
N HIS A 426 -12.76 9.45 33.44
CA HIS A 426 -13.75 9.06 34.46
C HIS A 426 -13.24 9.20 35.91
N GLY A 427 -11.97 9.60 36.09
CA GLY A 427 -11.28 9.48 37.38
C GLY A 427 -10.84 8.03 37.66
N ASP A 428 -10.23 7.83 38.82
CA ASP A 428 -9.85 6.52 39.37
C ASP A 428 -10.51 6.22 40.72
N SER A 429 -11.42 7.08 41.20
CA SER A 429 -12.12 6.95 42.50
C SER A 429 -12.70 5.56 42.77
N ASN A 430 -13.26 4.92 41.74
CA ASN A 430 -13.91 3.62 41.84
C ASN A 430 -12.93 2.44 41.74
N LEU A 431 -11.64 2.72 41.53
CA LEU A 431 -10.56 1.73 41.48
C LEU A 431 -9.82 1.60 42.81
N TYR A 432 -10.11 2.44 43.81
CA TYR A 432 -9.57 2.32 45.16
C TYR A 432 -10.34 1.25 45.94
N MET A 433 -9.61 0.32 46.56
CA MET A 433 -10.13 -0.69 47.49
C MET A 433 -10.21 -0.13 48.91
N THR A 434 -11.21 -0.59 49.66
CA THR A 434 -11.38 -0.30 51.09
C THR A 434 -11.08 -1.54 51.94
N GLU A 435 -10.94 -1.37 53.25
CA GLU A 435 -10.79 -2.51 54.18
C GLU A 435 -11.96 -3.51 54.07
N THR A 436 -13.17 -3.02 53.78
CA THR A 436 -14.36 -3.85 53.52
C THR A 436 -14.34 -4.61 52.18
N ASP A 437 -13.50 -4.23 51.23
CA ASP A 437 -13.33 -4.98 49.98
C ASP A 437 -12.30 -6.12 50.10
N ILE A 438 -11.37 -6.02 51.07
CA ILE A 438 -10.15 -6.85 51.13
C ILE A 438 -10.00 -7.71 52.39
N LEU A 439 -10.79 -7.47 53.45
CA LEU A 439 -10.71 -8.24 54.70
C LEU A 439 -11.82 -9.31 54.81
N LEU A 440 -11.38 -10.54 55.06
CA LEU A 440 -12.25 -11.63 55.52
C LEU A 440 -12.49 -11.56 57.04
N ARG A 441 -11.54 -10.99 57.80
CA ARG A 441 -11.56 -10.99 59.27
C ARG A 441 -10.66 -9.92 59.88
N LEU A 442 -11.18 -9.05 60.75
CA LEU A 442 -10.33 -8.16 61.55
C LEU A 442 -9.60 -8.92 62.68
N PRO A 443 -8.26 -8.79 62.82
CA PRO A 443 -7.53 -9.23 63.99
C PRO A 443 -7.60 -8.22 65.15
N SER A 444 -7.37 -8.67 66.38
CA SER A 444 -7.40 -7.80 67.57
C SER A 444 -6.10 -7.01 67.73
N GLN A 445 -6.23 -5.70 68.00
CA GLN A 445 -5.10 -4.77 68.09
C GLN A 445 -4.02 -5.22 69.09
N LYS A 446 -4.40 -5.86 70.21
CA LYS A 446 -3.44 -6.41 71.19
C LYS A 446 -2.48 -7.44 70.57
N ALA A 447 -2.99 -8.34 69.72
CA ALA A 447 -2.17 -9.39 69.11
C ALA A 447 -1.17 -8.85 68.07
N LEU A 448 -1.38 -7.64 67.54
CA LEU A 448 -0.43 -6.98 66.65
C LEU A 448 0.71 -6.29 67.41
N LEU A 449 0.48 -5.86 68.67
CA LEU A 449 1.52 -5.26 69.52
C LEU A 449 2.61 -6.26 69.92
N ASP A 450 2.26 -7.54 70.01
CA ASP A 450 3.21 -8.63 70.32
C ASP A 450 4.23 -8.88 69.18
N PHE A 451 3.99 -8.34 67.97
CA PHE A 451 4.87 -8.45 66.79
C PHE A 451 5.31 -7.07 66.29
N PRO A 452 6.16 -6.34 67.07
CA PRO A 452 6.49 -4.96 66.81
C PRO A 452 7.26 -4.77 65.48
N PRO A 453 7.03 -3.68 64.73
CA PRO A 453 7.75 -3.41 63.48
C PRO A 453 9.23 -3.03 63.68
N HIS A 454 9.68 -2.81 64.93
CA HIS A 454 11.06 -2.51 65.26
C HIS A 454 11.49 -3.22 66.56
N LEU A 455 12.77 -3.62 66.62
CA LEU A 455 13.47 -4.14 67.79
C LEU A 455 14.27 -2.99 68.46
N PRO A 456 14.17 -2.79 69.78
CA PRO A 456 14.94 -1.75 70.47
C PRO A 456 16.41 -2.16 70.62
N ALA A 457 17.33 -1.36 70.09
CA ALA A 457 18.77 -1.50 70.32
C ALA A 457 19.32 -0.28 71.09
N PRO A 458 20.53 -0.34 71.69
CA PRO A 458 20.97 0.65 72.68
C PRO A 458 21.00 2.12 72.25
N ASN A 459 21.09 2.42 70.94
CA ASN A 459 21.06 3.78 70.40
C ASN A 459 20.03 4.00 69.27
N GLU A 460 19.47 2.93 68.67
CA GLU A 460 18.61 3.00 67.47
C GLU A 460 17.58 1.86 67.42
N SER A 461 16.63 1.89 66.49
CA SER A 461 15.54 0.91 66.38
C SER A 461 15.62 0.09 65.07
N ILE A 462 15.96 -1.19 65.19
CA ILE A 462 16.20 -2.08 64.04
C ILE A 462 14.84 -2.52 63.48
N ARG A 463 14.53 -2.20 62.21
CA ARG A 463 13.24 -2.59 61.60
C ARG A 463 13.16 -4.12 61.47
N LEU A 464 12.00 -4.69 61.76
CA LEU A 464 11.70 -6.11 61.59
C LEU A 464 10.72 -6.32 60.43
N ASN A 465 11.02 -7.31 59.59
CA ASN A 465 10.09 -7.88 58.62
C ASN A 465 9.69 -9.29 59.09
N TYR A 466 8.43 -9.68 58.85
CA TYR A 466 7.88 -10.97 59.23
C TYR A 466 7.55 -11.77 57.96
N HIS A 467 7.78 -13.09 57.99
CA HIS A 467 7.38 -14.01 56.93
C HIS A 467 6.75 -15.25 57.54
N PHE A 468 5.63 -15.71 56.96
CA PHE A 468 4.90 -16.90 57.41
C PHE A 468 4.77 -17.91 56.28
N GLU A 469 5.63 -18.93 56.31
CA GLU A 469 5.65 -19.99 55.32
C GLU A 469 6.15 -21.31 55.93
N PRO A 470 5.28 -22.01 56.69
CA PRO A 470 5.69 -23.16 57.51
C PRO A 470 6.52 -24.21 56.78
N GLY A 471 7.70 -24.48 57.32
CA GLY A 471 8.63 -25.50 56.80
C GLY A 471 9.69 -24.96 55.83
N THR A 472 9.64 -23.69 55.42
CA THR A 472 10.75 -23.08 54.65
C THR A 472 11.82 -22.49 55.58
N PRO A 473 13.09 -22.36 55.12
CA PRO A 473 14.12 -21.64 55.86
C PRO A 473 13.86 -20.14 56.00
N ALA A 474 12.89 -19.57 55.28
CA ALA A 474 12.53 -18.15 55.33
C ALA A 474 11.46 -17.83 56.38
N ASP A 475 10.79 -18.84 56.96
CA ASP A 475 9.78 -18.68 57.99
C ASP A 475 10.38 -18.04 59.26
N GLY A 476 9.72 -17.00 59.80
CA GLY A 476 10.18 -16.30 61.00
C GLY A 476 10.30 -14.78 60.86
N VAL A 477 11.30 -14.22 61.57
CA VAL A 477 11.51 -12.76 61.69
C VAL A 477 12.87 -12.39 61.10
N THR A 478 12.90 -11.30 60.32
CA THR A 478 14.09 -10.78 59.64
C THR A 478 14.37 -9.35 60.10
N ALA A 479 15.54 -9.10 60.68
CA ALA A 479 16.04 -7.76 60.97
C ALA A 479 16.58 -7.08 59.70
N LEU A 480 15.99 -5.93 59.35
CA LEU A 480 16.48 -5.00 58.33
C LEU A 480 17.49 -4.04 58.98
N ILE A 481 18.75 -4.15 58.56
CA ILE A 481 19.87 -3.35 59.08
C ILE A 481 20.31 -2.38 57.97
N PRO A 482 20.11 -1.07 58.13
CA PRO A 482 20.66 -0.08 57.21
C PRO A 482 22.19 -0.11 57.12
N GLU A 483 22.67 0.03 55.88
CA GLU A 483 23.94 0.65 55.46
C GLU A 483 24.97 1.00 56.56
N HIS A 484 24.64 2.04 57.31
CA HIS A 484 25.50 2.76 58.25
C HIS A 484 25.47 2.22 59.69
N LEU A 485 24.57 1.27 59.99
CA LEU A 485 24.36 0.70 61.33
C LEU A 485 24.97 -0.68 61.50
N LEU A 486 25.31 -1.33 60.40
CA LEU A 486 25.73 -2.74 60.35
C LEU A 486 27.01 -3.02 61.14
N GLU A 487 27.88 -2.04 61.32
CA GLU A 487 29.11 -2.13 62.13
C GLU A 487 28.89 -1.83 63.62
N ARG A 488 27.65 -1.53 64.05
CA ARG A 488 27.36 -0.88 65.35
C ARG A 488 26.40 -1.65 66.30
N ILE A 489 26.02 -2.88 65.96
CA ILE A 489 24.96 -3.63 66.66
C ILE A 489 25.52 -4.88 67.37
N THR A 490 25.07 -5.13 68.60
CA THR A 490 25.46 -6.28 69.44
C THR A 490 24.58 -7.52 69.18
N PRO A 491 25.13 -8.70 68.86
CA PRO A 491 24.35 -9.89 68.49
C PRO A 491 23.39 -10.43 69.55
N GLU A 492 23.68 -10.25 70.84
CA GLU A 492 22.92 -10.81 71.97
C GLU A 492 21.46 -10.34 72.03
N LEU A 493 21.17 -9.19 71.40
CA LEU A 493 19.83 -8.63 71.30
C LEU A 493 18.86 -9.57 70.54
N PHE A 494 19.34 -10.20 69.46
CA PHE A 494 18.51 -11.02 68.57
C PHE A 494 18.10 -12.36 69.18
N ASP A 495 18.80 -12.81 70.22
CA ASP A 495 18.54 -14.08 70.93
C ASP A 495 17.15 -14.09 71.59
N TRP A 496 16.61 -12.90 71.92
CA TRP A 496 15.29 -12.69 72.53
C TRP A 496 14.10 -12.71 71.56
N LEU A 497 14.32 -12.68 70.24
CA LEU A 497 13.28 -12.51 69.21
C LEU A 497 12.31 -11.33 69.49
N VAL A 498 11.02 -11.62 69.62
CA VAL A 498 9.88 -10.69 69.73
C VAL A 498 8.86 -11.26 70.71
N PRO A 499 8.01 -10.43 71.37
CA PRO A 499 7.09 -10.89 72.41
C PRO A 499 6.16 -12.03 71.98
N GLY A 500 5.61 -11.95 70.76
CA GLY A 500 4.70 -12.95 70.20
C GLY A 500 5.34 -14.32 69.93
N LEU A 501 6.68 -14.41 69.88
CA LEU A 501 7.42 -15.66 69.67
C LEU A 501 8.24 -16.10 70.88
N ILE A 502 8.55 -15.21 71.84
CA ILE A 502 9.38 -15.59 73.00
C ILE A 502 8.66 -16.58 73.92
N VAL A 503 7.32 -16.52 74.00
CA VAL A 503 6.49 -17.52 74.69
C VAL A 503 6.61 -18.89 74.01
N GLU A 504 6.55 -18.95 72.67
CA GLU A 504 6.71 -20.20 71.92
C GLU A 504 8.14 -20.74 72.03
N LYS A 505 9.16 -19.88 71.87
CA LYS A 505 10.58 -20.22 72.02
C LYS A 505 10.88 -20.79 73.41
N THR A 506 10.40 -20.14 74.47
CA THR A 506 10.59 -20.61 75.85
C THR A 506 9.83 -21.92 76.10
N THR A 507 8.62 -22.06 75.55
CA THR A 507 7.84 -23.31 75.60
C THR A 507 8.55 -24.45 74.88
N PHE A 508 9.15 -24.20 73.72
CA PHE A 508 9.92 -25.18 72.95
C PHE A 508 11.19 -25.59 73.70
N LEU A 509 11.96 -24.62 74.20
CA LEU A 509 13.17 -24.85 75.01
C LEU A 509 12.88 -25.70 76.24
N ILE A 510 11.86 -25.35 77.04
CA ILE A 510 11.47 -26.11 78.24
C ILE A 510 10.91 -27.49 77.87
N LYS A 511 10.18 -27.63 76.75
CA LYS A 511 9.75 -28.94 76.23
C LYS A 511 10.93 -29.81 75.78
N GLY A 512 12.00 -29.20 75.24
CA GLY A 512 13.22 -29.87 74.79
C GLY A 512 14.12 -30.38 75.92
N LEU A 513 13.98 -29.87 77.15
CA LEU A 513 14.80 -30.28 78.29
C LEU A 513 14.71 -31.78 78.59
N PRO A 514 15.81 -32.42 79.05
CA PRO A 514 15.83 -33.80 79.51
C PRO A 514 14.73 -34.12 80.52
N LYS A 515 14.12 -35.31 80.40
CA LYS A 515 12.97 -35.77 81.22
C LYS A 515 13.19 -35.61 82.73
N ARG A 516 14.43 -35.71 83.20
CA ARG A 516 14.86 -35.49 84.60
C ARG A 516 14.60 -34.07 85.11
N LEU A 517 14.80 -33.05 84.26
CA LEU A 517 14.63 -31.63 84.60
C LEU A 517 13.18 -31.19 84.31
N ARG A 518 12.68 -31.57 83.13
CA ARG A 518 11.37 -31.16 82.62
C ARG A 518 10.20 -31.55 83.53
N LYS A 519 10.28 -32.68 84.27
CA LYS A 519 9.21 -33.13 85.17
C LYS A 519 8.80 -32.05 86.20
N ASN A 520 9.76 -31.24 86.65
CA ASN A 520 9.57 -30.24 87.70
C ASN A 520 9.18 -28.85 87.14
N LEU A 521 8.93 -28.76 85.83
CA LEU A 521 8.55 -27.57 85.06
C LEU A 521 7.20 -27.80 84.34
N ILE A 522 6.29 -28.53 85.00
CA ILE A 522 4.94 -28.87 84.53
C ILE A 522 3.94 -28.36 85.58
N PRO A 523 2.88 -27.61 85.19
CA PRO A 523 2.48 -27.28 83.83
C PRO A 523 3.45 -26.33 83.10
N VAL A 524 3.74 -26.64 81.83
CA VAL A 524 4.76 -25.92 81.06
C VAL A 524 4.32 -24.48 80.76
N ASN A 525 3.06 -24.27 80.38
CA ASN A 525 2.56 -22.95 80.01
C ASN A 525 2.63 -21.97 81.20
N ASP A 526 2.17 -22.43 82.37
CA ASP A 526 2.20 -21.69 83.63
C ASP A 526 3.66 -21.38 84.03
N THR A 527 4.55 -22.37 83.92
CA THR A 527 5.99 -22.20 84.18
C THR A 527 6.62 -21.19 83.22
N VAL A 528 6.29 -21.23 81.92
CA VAL A 528 6.77 -20.27 80.92
C VAL A 528 6.30 -18.86 81.24
N ALA A 529 5.02 -18.68 81.59
CA ALA A 529 4.48 -17.39 81.99
C ALA A 529 5.19 -16.85 83.24
N LEU A 530 5.28 -17.64 84.31
CA LEU A 530 5.94 -17.27 85.57
C LEU A 530 7.44 -17.01 85.42
N VAL A 531 8.11 -17.63 84.45
CA VAL A 531 9.54 -17.38 84.21
C VAL A 531 9.73 -16.12 83.36
N LEU A 532 8.95 -15.91 82.29
CA LEU A 532 9.04 -14.71 81.45
C LEU A 532 8.62 -13.43 82.19
N ASP A 533 7.63 -13.51 83.07
CA ASP A 533 7.20 -12.43 83.98
C ASP A 533 8.33 -11.97 84.94
N SER A 534 9.37 -12.80 85.12
CA SER A 534 10.56 -12.48 85.93
C SER A 534 11.80 -12.08 85.11
N LEU A 535 11.65 -11.75 83.83
CA LEU A 535 12.76 -11.42 82.93
C LEU A 535 12.59 -10.06 82.23
N ASP A 536 13.54 -9.15 82.48
CA ASP A 536 13.71 -7.95 81.66
C ASP A 536 14.13 -8.34 80.22
N MET A 537 13.20 -8.24 79.27
CA MET A 537 13.49 -8.54 77.87
C MET A 537 14.59 -7.64 77.31
N TYR A 538 15.36 -8.21 76.37
CA TYR A 538 16.48 -7.57 75.67
C TYR A 538 17.69 -7.20 76.54
N GLN A 539 17.73 -7.59 77.83
CA GLN A 539 18.86 -7.31 78.73
C GLN A 539 19.76 -8.53 78.97
N GLY A 540 20.93 -8.55 78.31
CA GLY A 540 21.92 -9.62 78.42
C GLY A 540 21.56 -10.87 77.61
N ASN A 541 22.28 -11.98 77.78
CA ASN A 541 22.00 -13.20 77.01
C ASN A 541 20.74 -13.91 77.51
N PHE A 542 19.77 -14.13 76.60
CA PHE A 542 18.48 -14.75 76.90
C PHE A 542 18.61 -16.12 77.59
N LEU A 543 19.44 -17.04 77.07
CA LEU A 543 19.54 -18.40 77.61
C LEU A 543 20.24 -18.43 78.99
N GLN A 544 21.15 -17.51 79.26
CA GLN A 544 21.73 -17.34 80.60
C GLN A 544 20.67 -16.82 81.59
N LYS A 545 19.96 -15.75 81.23
CA LYS A 545 18.87 -15.15 82.02
C LYS A 545 17.75 -16.16 82.31
N LEU A 546 17.31 -16.92 81.30
CA LEU A 546 16.31 -17.98 81.42
C LEU A 546 16.76 -19.08 82.40
N SER A 547 18.01 -19.54 82.29
CA SER A 547 18.58 -20.56 83.19
C SER A 547 18.65 -20.05 84.63
N ALA A 548 19.01 -18.77 84.83
CA ALA A 548 19.06 -18.13 86.14
C ALA A 548 17.66 -17.95 86.78
N ALA A 549 16.65 -17.57 86.00
CA ALA A 549 15.27 -17.46 86.49
C ALA A 549 14.70 -18.82 86.93
N ILE A 550 14.94 -19.88 86.14
CA ILE A 550 14.54 -21.25 86.50
C ILE A 550 15.29 -21.73 87.75
N LEU A 551 16.59 -21.46 87.87
CA LEU A 551 17.37 -21.77 89.07
C LEU A 551 16.86 -21.01 90.30
N ASN A 552 16.52 -19.73 90.16
CA ASN A 552 16.01 -18.93 91.27
C ASN A 552 14.63 -19.40 91.74
N ARG A 553 13.70 -19.66 90.82
CA ARG A 553 12.28 -19.93 91.11
C ARG A 553 11.98 -21.42 91.38
N HIS A 554 12.66 -22.34 90.69
CA HIS A 554 12.44 -23.80 90.81
C HIS A 554 13.62 -24.58 91.43
N LYS A 555 14.75 -23.92 91.73
CA LYS A 555 15.99 -24.54 92.28
C LYS A 555 16.61 -25.62 91.38
N ILE A 556 16.37 -25.54 90.07
CA ILE A 556 16.92 -26.46 89.07
C ILE A 556 18.06 -25.76 88.33
N ASN A 557 19.26 -26.32 88.38
CA ASN A 557 20.37 -25.89 87.55
C ASN A 557 20.24 -26.51 86.14
N ILE A 558 20.31 -25.69 85.10
CA ILE A 558 20.25 -26.10 83.69
C ILE A 558 21.54 -25.62 83.03
N ARG A 559 22.29 -26.53 82.42
CA ARG A 559 23.55 -26.22 81.73
C ARG A 559 23.31 -25.94 80.24
N ARG A 560 24.29 -25.35 79.55
CA ARG A 560 24.20 -25.13 78.09
C ARG A 560 24.05 -26.44 77.29
N GLU A 561 24.52 -27.55 77.83
CA GLU A 561 24.37 -28.91 77.29
C GLU A 561 22.96 -29.51 77.47
N ASP A 562 22.14 -29.04 78.43
CA ASP A 562 20.76 -29.53 78.63
C ASP A 562 19.75 -28.87 77.66
N TRP A 563 20.09 -27.75 77.02
CA TRP A 563 19.23 -27.07 76.05
C TRP A 563 19.30 -27.73 74.65
N PRO A 564 18.20 -27.75 73.87
CA PRO A 564 18.19 -28.33 72.53
C PRO A 564 19.11 -27.54 71.57
N GLN A 565 19.97 -28.26 70.84
CA GLN A 565 20.98 -27.67 69.94
C GLN A 565 20.41 -27.09 68.63
N SER A 566 19.14 -27.38 68.31
CA SER A 566 18.44 -26.85 67.16
C SER A 566 17.08 -26.26 67.55
N LEU A 567 16.73 -25.16 66.88
CA LEU A 567 15.43 -24.52 66.95
C LEU A 567 14.76 -24.59 65.57
N PRO A 568 13.41 -24.66 65.51
CA PRO A 568 12.65 -24.41 64.28
C PRO A 568 13.06 -23.07 63.62
N PRO A 569 13.05 -22.94 62.28
CA PRO A 569 13.48 -21.72 61.58
C PRO A 569 12.80 -20.44 62.09
N HIS A 570 11.49 -20.52 62.40
CA HIS A 570 10.72 -19.37 62.87
C HIS A 570 11.04 -18.93 64.31
N LEU A 571 11.87 -19.69 65.04
CA LEU A 571 12.35 -19.37 66.38
C LEU A 571 13.83 -18.89 66.37
N ILE A 572 14.32 -18.50 65.19
CA ILE A 572 15.64 -17.91 64.91
C ILE A 572 15.42 -16.55 64.20
N MET A 573 16.36 -15.61 64.35
CA MET A 573 16.33 -14.30 63.67
C MET A 573 17.16 -14.35 62.37
N HIS A 574 16.63 -13.77 61.29
CA HIS A 574 17.32 -13.60 60.01
C HIS A 574 17.75 -12.15 59.79
N PHE A 575 18.59 -11.87 58.78
CA PHE A 575 19.20 -10.55 58.56
C PHE A 575 19.18 -10.12 57.08
N GLN A 576 18.87 -8.85 56.81
CA GLN A 576 18.97 -8.22 55.49
C GLN A 576 19.52 -6.81 55.59
N VAL A 577 20.33 -6.40 54.62
CA VAL A 577 20.92 -5.05 54.60
C VAL A 577 20.44 -4.22 53.41
N VAL A 578 20.07 -2.98 53.74
CA VAL A 578 19.43 -2.01 52.86
C VAL A 578 20.24 -0.72 52.77
N ASN A 579 20.23 -0.09 51.60
CA ASN A 579 20.92 1.19 51.39
C ASN A 579 20.04 2.41 51.72
N SER A 580 20.63 3.60 51.62
CA SER A 580 19.97 4.90 51.74
C SER A 580 18.78 5.17 50.78
N SER A 581 18.53 4.31 49.79
CA SER A 581 17.33 4.35 48.93
C SER A 581 16.32 3.23 49.24
N GLY A 582 16.44 2.57 50.40
CA GLY A 582 15.57 1.47 50.84
C GLY A 582 15.73 0.16 50.07
N LYS A 583 16.72 0.06 49.17
CA LYS A 583 16.91 -1.12 48.33
C LYS A 583 17.79 -2.14 49.06
N VAL A 584 17.28 -3.37 49.19
CA VAL A 584 18.02 -4.53 49.71
C VAL A 584 19.18 -4.88 48.79
N VAL A 585 20.26 -5.37 49.39
CA VAL A 585 21.48 -5.64 48.64
C VAL A 585 22.08 -7.02 48.96
N MET A 586 21.93 -7.49 50.19
CA MET A 586 22.45 -8.79 50.68
C MET A 586 21.59 -9.23 51.86
N ARG A 587 21.70 -10.52 52.16
CA ARG A 587 20.87 -11.27 53.10
C ARG A 587 21.71 -12.37 53.74
N GLY A 588 21.36 -12.77 54.95
CA GLY A 588 21.99 -13.87 55.69
C GLY A 588 21.19 -14.27 56.93
N ASN A 589 21.52 -15.38 57.56
CA ASN A 589 20.93 -15.85 58.82
C ASN A 589 21.91 -15.83 60.01
N ASP A 590 23.17 -15.49 59.75
CA ASP A 590 24.17 -15.08 60.75
C ASP A 590 24.52 -13.61 60.48
N PHE A 591 24.47 -12.77 61.50
CA PHE A 591 24.63 -11.32 61.41
C PHE A 591 25.98 -10.88 60.80
N SER A 592 27.01 -11.73 60.82
CA SER A 592 28.40 -11.32 60.57
C SER A 592 28.85 -10.95 59.09
N THR A 593 28.02 -10.39 58.11
CA THR A 593 28.26 -10.47 56.57
C THR A 593 27.91 -9.41 55.21
N LEU A 594 27.65 -7.96 54.90
CA LEU A 594 26.78 -7.10 53.71
C LEU A 594 26.79 -5.39 52.94
N LEU A 595 26.40 -4.77 51.58
CA LEU A 595 26.08 -3.35 50.56
C LEU A 595 24.78 -2.43 49.57
N LYS A 596 24.44 -1.95 48.11
CA LYS A 596 23.37 -0.80 47.18
C LYS A 596 22.54 -0.58 45.50
N GLN A 597 21.31 0.14 44.81
CA GLN A 597 20.61 0.62 43.19
C GLN A 597 19.08 1.47 42.45
N PHE A 598 18.51 1.92 41.04
CA PHE A 598 17.17 2.91 40.33
C PHE A 598 16.06 3.43 38.84
N ARG A 599 15.26 3.74 37.49
CA ARG A 599 13.98 4.77 36.68
C ARG A 599 13.05 4.93 35.01
N SER A 600 11.85 5.73 34.36
CA SER A 600 11.07 6.13 32.75
C SER A 600 9.50 6.92 31.99
N GLY A 601 8.90 7.33 30.58
CA GLY A 601 7.45 8.09 29.76
C GLY A 601 6.70 8.48 28.04
N ALA A 602 5.42 9.15 27.39
CA ALA A 602 4.65 9.59 25.78
C ALA A 602 3.06 10.37 25.04
N ASP A 603 2.46 10.78 23.62
CA ASP A 603 0.93 11.32 22.77
C ASP A 603 0.28 12.26 21.21
N HIS A 604 -1.03 12.40 20.33
CA HIS A 604 -1.88 13.48 19.10
C HIS A 604 -3.26 13.49 17.75
N GLY A 605 -3.99 14.50 16.76
CA GLY A 605 -5.14 14.60 15.32
C GLY A 605 -6.45 15.70 14.44
N SER A 606 -7.16 15.90 13.04
CA SER A 606 -8.54 16.77 12.18
C SER A 606 -9.30 17.10 10.44
N LEU A 607 -10.60 17.75 9.80
CA LEU A 607 -11.41 18.53 8.32
C LEU A 607 -12.89 18.49 7.10
N MET A 608 -13.58 19.41 6.01
CA MET A 608 -15.05 19.54 4.90
C MET A 608 -15.72 20.53 3.40
N VAL A 609 -16.99 20.59 2.43
CA VAL A 609 -17.75 21.51 1.04
C VAL A 609 -19.37 21.60 0.00
N SER A 610 -19.98 22.36 -1.26
CA SER A 610 -21.52 22.70 -2.19
C SER A 610 -22.18 23.25 -3.91
N PRO A 611 -23.56 23.61 -4.63
CA PRO A 611 -24.38 23.90 -6.24
C PRO A 611 -25.85 24.79 -7.09
N ARG A 612 -26.52 24.96 -8.53
CA ARG A 612 -27.90 25.77 -9.43
C ARG A 612 -28.72 25.84 -11.17
N ASP A 613 -30.04 26.37 -11.83
CA ASP A 613 -30.87 27.07 -13.32
C ASP A 613 -32.24 26.89 -14.63
N GLN A 614 -33.13 27.81 -15.55
CA GLN A 614 -34.62 27.79 -16.54
C GLN A 614 -35.44 27.98 -18.11
N THR A 615 -36.81 28.39 -18.39
CA THR A 615 -37.98 27.92 -19.42
C THR A 615 -37.99 27.87 -21.00
N LEU A 616 -37.82 28.95 -21.81
CA LEU A 616 -37.82 28.80 -23.30
C LEU A 616 -36.75 27.78 -23.73
N MET A 617 -35.67 27.74 -22.96
CA MET A 617 -34.63 26.73 -23.09
C MET A 617 -35.14 25.32 -22.81
N ASP A 618 -36.14 25.12 -21.95
CA ASP A 618 -36.77 23.81 -21.72
C ASP A 618 -37.45 23.28 -23.01
N SER A 619 -38.13 24.13 -23.79
CA SER A 619 -38.82 23.70 -25.03
C SER A 619 -37.87 23.37 -26.19
N LEU A 620 -36.67 23.97 -26.19
CA LEU A 620 -35.60 23.68 -27.15
C LEU A 620 -34.65 22.56 -26.66
N ARG A 621 -34.61 22.26 -25.35
CA ARG A 621 -33.66 21.30 -24.73
C ARG A 621 -33.69 19.91 -25.35
N ASP A 622 -34.86 19.47 -25.81
CA ASP A 622 -35.08 18.11 -26.31
C ASP A 622 -35.39 18.01 -27.81
N ARG A 623 -35.26 19.10 -28.58
CA ARG A 623 -35.34 19.04 -30.05
C ARG A 623 -33.97 18.75 -30.66
N ILE A 624 -33.93 17.77 -31.58
CA ILE A 624 -32.71 17.31 -32.26
C ILE A 624 -32.99 17.23 -33.77
N PHE A 625 -32.04 17.71 -34.57
CA PHE A 625 -32.11 17.76 -36.02
C PHE A 625 -30.97 16.94 -36.63
N ASN A 626 -31.28 16.14 -37.66
CA ASN A 626 -30.33 15.32 -38.41
C ASN A 626 -30.05 15.86 -39.83
N SER A 627 -30.89 16.79 -40.30
CA SER A 627 -30.75 17.61 -41.51
C SER A 627 -31.08 19.08 -41.17
N TRP A 628 -30.98 19.99 -42.14
CA TRP A 628 -31.23 21.42 -41.92
C TRP A 628 -32.74 21.74 -41.85
N ASP A 629 -33.31 21.63 -40.64
CA ASP A 629 -34.76 21.76 -40.42
C ASP A 629 -35.12 22.56 -39.14
N PHE A 630 -34.24 23.49 -38.71
CA PHE A 630 -34.29 24.14 -37.39
C PHE A 630 -35.55 24.97 -37.05
N GLY A 631 -36.25 25.51 -38.06
CA GLY A 631 -37.28 26.54 -37.84
C GLY A 631 -36.68 27.90 -37.42
N ALA A 632 -37.46 28.70 -36.69
CA ALA A 632 -37.05 30.04 -36.22
C ALA A 632 -36.65 30.03 -34.74
N TYR A 633 -35.60 30.78 -34.39
CA TYR A 633 -35.00 30.82 -33.05
C TYR A 633 -34.32 32.18 -32.74
N PRO A 634 -34.31 32.66 -31.47
CA PRO A 634 -33.69 33.93 -31.07
C PRO A 634 -32.25 33.77 -30.53
N GLU A 635 -31.49 34.87 -30.44
CA GLU A 635 -30.04 34.82 -30.17
C GLU A 635 -29.56 34.93 -28.69
N ARG A 636 -30.32 35.38 -27.67
CA ARG A 636 -29.79 35.60 -26.28
C ARG A 636 -30.78 35.67 -25.09
N ILE A 637 -30.34 35.39 -23.83
CA ILE A 637 -31.09 35.18 -22.54
C ILE A 637 -30.26 35.69 -21.27
N PRO A 638 -30.74 35.82 -19.99
CA PRO A 638 -29.97 36.34 -18.80
C PRO A 638 -29.87 35.45 -17.49
N LEU A 639 -29.17 35.92 -16.43
CA LEU A 639 -28.89 35.24 -15.10
C LEU A 639 -28.96 36.15 -13.83
N LEU A 640 -29.07 35.59 -12.58
CA LEU A 640 -29.29 36.32 -11.29
C LEU A 640 -28.47 35.82 -10.05
N ALA A 641 -28.29 36.67 -9.02
CA ALA A 641 -27.69 36.36 -7.69
C ALA A 641 -28.61 36.68 -6.48
N THR A 642 -28.15 36.59 -5.22
CA THR A 642 -28.96 36.93 -4.02
C THR A 642 -29.33 38.41 -4.01
N GLY A 643 -30.56 38.73 -4.42
CA GLY A 643 -31.07 40.10 -4.55
C GLY A 643 -31.50 40.50 -5.98
N ASP A 644 -31.78 39.53 -6.87
CA ASP A 644 -32.39 39.72 -8.20
C ASP A 644 -31.69 40.71 -9.17
N MET A 645 -30.43 41.05 -8.91
CA MET A 645 -29.57 41.76 -9.87
C MET A 645 -29.12 40.83 -10.99
N ILE A 646 -29.13 41.33 -12.24
CA ILE A 646 -28.66 40.57 -13.41
C ILE A 646 -27.14 40.40 -13.35
N GLY A 647 -26.70 39.16 -13.19
CA GLY A 647 -25.29 38.75 -13.10
C GLY A 647 -24.67 38.26 -14.41
N GLY A 648 -25.43 38.20 -15.52
CA GLY A 648 -24.90 37.76 -16.82
C GLY A 648 -25.95 37.56 -17.91
N TYR A 649 -25.45 37.26 -19.12
CA TYR A 649 -26.23 36.90 -20.32
C TYR A 649 -25.93 35.45 -20.76
N LEU A 650 -26.63 34.96 -21.80
CA LEU A 650 -26.43 33.72 -22.53
C LEU A 650 -26.71 33.95 -24.04
N PHE A 651 -26.10 33.18 -24.95
CA PHE A 651 -26.08 33.37 -26.43
C PHE A 651 -26.32 32.06 -27.21
N CYS A 652 -27.11 32.10 -28.28
CA CYS A 652 -27.50 30.93 -29.08
C CYS A 652 -26.37 30.39 -29.97
N GLY A 653 -26.16 29.07 -29.96
CA GLY A 653 -25.31 28.35 -30.91
C GLY A 653 -25.80 26.93 -31.21
N ILE A 654 -25.35 26.35 -32.33
CA ILE A 654 -25.68 24.96 -32.68
C ILE A 654 -24.78 24.00 -31.89
N ARG A 655 -25.34 23.32 -30.90
CA ARG A 655 -24.66 22.30 -30.09
C ARG A 655 -24.78 20.93 -30.77
N SER A 656 -23.65 20.25 -31.00
CA SER A 656 -23.65 18.87 -31.46
C SER A 656 -24.16 17.93 -30.36
N MET A 657 -24.98 16.94 -30.74
CA MET A 657 -25.57 15.94 -29.84
C MET A 657 -25.31 14.52 -30.38
N PRO A 658 -24.05 14.03 -30.35
CA PRO A 658 -23.67 12.79 -31.03
C PRO A 658 -24.43 11.55 -30.54
N GLU A 659 -24.80 11.52 -29.26
CA GLU A 659 -25.58 10.45 -28.63
C GLU A 659 -26.99 10.31 -29.22
N LYS A 660 -27.60 11.44 -29.59
CA LYS A 660 -28.94 11.51 -30.21
C LYS A 660 -28.88 11.58 -31.75
N GLN A 661 -27.70 11.33 -32.35
CA GLN A 661 -27.41 11.35 -33.81
C GLN A 661 -27.85 12.63 -34.54
N GLY A 662 -27.66 13.79 -33.91
CA GLY A 662 -28.01 15.08 -34.53
C GLY A 662 -27.38 16.28 -33.82
N VAL A 663 -27.99 17.44 -34.05
CA VAL A 663 -27.60 18.74 -33.47
C VAL A 663 -28.82 19.43 -32.86
N MET A 664 -28.60 20.35 -31.93
CA MET A 664 -29.65 21.14 -31.25
C MET A 664 -29.25 22.61 -31.13
N LEU A 665 -30.18 23.47 -30.73
CA LEU A 665 -29.91 24.88 -30.39
C LEU A 665 -29.74 25.01 -28.88
N HIS A 666 -28.73 25.76 -28.43
CA HIS A 666 -28.40 25.92 -27.01
C HIS A 666 -27.86 27.32 -26.69
N TYR A 667 -28.00 27.77 -25.44
CA TYR A 667 -27.61 29.11 -24.99
C TYR A 667 -26.42 29.06 -24.02
N TYR A 668 -25.39 29.86 -24.29
CA TYR A 668 -24.06 29.83 -23.64
C TYR A 668 -23.68 31.20 -23.04
N PRO A 669 -23.08 31.30 -21.85
CA PRO A 669 -22.78 32.60 -21.22
C PRO A 669 -21.90 33.59 -22.02
N SER A 670 -21.12 33.13 -23.01
CA SER A 670 -20.31 33.99 -23.88
C SER A 670 -20.65 33.82 -25.37
N ARG A 671 -20.31 34.82 -26.20
CA ARG A 671 -20.46 34.70 -27.67
C ARG A 671 -19.36 33.82 -28.27
N GLU A 672 -18.15 33.83 -27.72
CA GLU A 672 -17.07 32.92 -28.14
C GLU A 672 -17.48 31.46 -27.93
N GLU A 673 -18.13 31.14 -26.80
CA GLU A 673 -18.70 29.81 -26.54
C GLU A 673 -19.76 29.42 -27.57
N ALA A 674 -20.66 30.35 -27.94
CA ALA A 674 -21.71 30.11 -28.93
C ALA A 674 -21.16 29.91 -30.36
N ASP A 675 -20.16 30.69 -30.79
CA ASP A 675 -19.49 30.54 -32.08
C ASP A 675 -18.55 29.31 -32.12
N CYS A 676 -18.00 28.91 -30.97
CA CYS A 676 -17.24 27.66 -30.82
C CYS A 676 -18.16 26.43 -30.91
N ALA A 677 -19.28 26.46 -30.18
CA ALA A 677 -20.32 25.44 -30.25
C ALA A 677 -20.82 25.28 -31.70
N THR A 678 -21.19 26.39 -32.34
CA THR A 678 -21.72 26.40 -33.72
C THR A 678 -20.72 25.78 -34.70
N ARG A 679 -19.42 26.06 -34.60
CA ARG A 679 -18.39 25.37 -35.42
C ARG A 679 -18.41 23.84 -35.24
N ALA A 680 -18.49 23.36 -34.00
CA ALA A 680 -18.59 21.93 -33.71
C ALA A 680 -19.93 21.31 -34.19
N GLY A 681 -21.03 22.07 -34.08
CA GLY A 681 -22.35 21.72 -34.59
C GLY A 681 -22.37 21.56 -36.12
N MET A 682 -21.89 22.57 -36.85
CA MET A 682 -21.78 22.53 -38.32
C MET A 682 -20.92 21.36 -38.78
N ASN A 683 -19.73 21.19 -38.18
CA ASN A 683 -18.86 20.06 -38.51
C ASN A 683 -19.50 18.70 -38.22
N TYR A 684 -20.41 18.59 -37.24
CA TYR A 684 -21.22 17.38 -37.05
C TYR A 684 -22.31 17.22 -38.13
N LEU A 685 -23.04 18.27 -38.48
CA LEU A 685 -24.10 18.24 -39.50
C LEU A 685 -23.55 17.89 -40.90
N VAL A 686 -22.40 18.46 -41.30
CA VAL A 686 -21.70 18.12 -42.55
C VAL A 686 -21.32 16.62 -42.58
N ARG A 687 -20.95 16.03 -41.43
CA ARG A 687 -20.65 14.59 -41.31
C ARG A 687 -21.90 13.70 -41.41
N LEU A 688 -23.10 14.22 -41.16
CA LEU A 688 -24.36 13.52 -41.42
C LEU A 688 -24.71 13.58 -42.91
N ASP A 689 -24.72 14.77 -43.51
CA ASP A 689 -25.03 15.00 -44.93
C ASP A 689 -24.10 14.25 -45.89
N LEU A 690 -22.80 14.15 -45.55
CA LEU A 690 -21.76 13.56 -46.39
C LEU A 690 -21.22 12.23 -45.85
N LYS A 691 -21.98 11.58 -44.97
CA LYS A 691 -21.71 10.28 -44.33
C LYS A 691 -21.08 9.21 -45.24
N PRO A 692 -21.53 8.94 -46.49
CA PRO A 692 -20.90 7.93 -47.34
C PRO A 692 -19.46 8.30 -47.78
N LYS A 693 -19.18 9.57 -48.11
CA LYS A 693 -17.81 10.02 -48.45
C LYS A 693 -16.91 10.06 -47.22
N PHE A 694 -17.39 10.64 -46.12
CA PHE A 694 -16.57 10.74 -44.90
C PHE A 694 -16.33 9.40 -44.18
N LYS A 695 -17.10 8.34 -44.46
CA LYS A 695 -16.92 7.02 -43.81
C LYS A 695 -15.50 6.45 -43.99
N GLN A 696 -14.91 6.54 -45.19
CA GLN A 696 -13.56 6.02 -45.44
C GLN A 696 -12.49 6.91 -44.78
N LEU A 697 -12.61 8.23 -44.93
CA LEU A 697 -11.69 9.20 -44.33
C LEU A 697 -11.71 9.12 -42.79
N ALA A 698 -12.89 9.03 -42.18
CA ALA A 698 -13.04 8.88 -40.73
C ALA A 698 -12.45 7.56 -40.23
N GLN A 699 -12.60 6.46 -40.97
CA GLN A 699 -11.95 5.19 -40.62
C GLN A 699 -10.42 5.26 -40.75
N HIS A 700 -9.89 5.95 -41.76
CA HIS A 700 -8.45 6.17 -41.89
C HIS A 700 -7.89 7.06 -40.77
N CYS A 701 -8.52 8.21 -40.51
CA CYS A 701 -8.20 9.11 -39.40
C CYS A 701 -8.23 8.38 -38.05
N LYS A 702 -9.23 7.52 -37.84
CA LYS A 702 -9.37 6.68 -36.64
C LYS A 702 -8.21 5.69 -36.50
N VAL A 703 -7.82 4.98 -37.56
CA VAL A 703 -6.66 4.07 -37.54
C VAL A 703 -5.37 4.83 -37.20
N THR A 704 -5.19 6.04 -37.75
CA THR A 704 -4.00 6.87 -37.54
C THR A 704 -3.93 7.49 -36.13
N PHE A 705 -5.00 8.11 -35.65
CA PHE A 705 -4.99 8.90 -34.40
C PHE A 705 -5.64 8.23 -33.19
N SER A 706 -6.65 7.38 -33.37
CA SER A 706 -7.23 6.61 -32.25
C SER A 706 -6.47 5.30 -31.97
N GLY A 707 -5.47 4.97 -32.79
CA GLY A 707 -4.65 3.77 -32.65
C GLY A 707 -3.67 3.84 -31.48
N PRO A 708 -3.31 2.69 -30.90
CA PRO A 708 -1.92 2.70 -29.48
C PRO A 708 -0.58 3.37 -29.75
N SER A 709 -0.23 3.58 -31.00
CA SER A 709 0.92 4.40 -31.40
C SER A 709 0.71 5.88 -31.09
N SER A 710 -0.50 6.27 -30.66
CA SER A 710 -0.97 7.64 -30.60
C SER A 710 -1.48 8.06 -29.20
N ILE A 711 -1.32 7.23 -28.16
CA ILE A 711 -1.72 7.59 -26.77
C ILE A 711 -1.06 8.89 -26.31
N TRP A 712 0.22 9.09 -26.63
CA TRP A 712 1.03 10.26 -26.23
C TRP A 712 0.43 11.62 -26.64
N LEU A 713 -0.59 11.62 -27.50
CA LEU A 713 -1.44 12.79 -27.74
C LEU A 713 -2.13 13.28 -26.45
N THR A 714 -2.41 12.42 -25.45
CA THR A 714 -2.91 12.85 -24.13
C THR A 714 -1.92 13.69 -23.32
N THR A 715 -0.63 13.65 -23.66
CA THR A 715 0.42 14.38 -22.92
C THR A 715 0.48 15.85 -23.32
N PHE A 716 0.01 16.20 -24.52
CA PHE A 716 0.13 17.56 -25.08
C PHE A 716 -1.16 18.10 -25.73
N PHE A 717 -2.17 17.26 -25.93
CA PHE A 717 -3.41 17.56 -26.65
C PHE A 717 -4.61 16.89 -25.95
N ARG A 718 -5.82 17.14 -26.45
CA ARG A 718 -7.08 16.68 -25.83
C ARG A 718 -7.32 15.15 -25.85
N GLY A 719 -6.39 14.35 -26.41
CA GLY A 719 -6.38 12.88 -26.37
C GLY A 719 -6.74 12.18 -27.70
N PRO A 720 -6.43 10.88 -27.90
CA PRO A 720 -6.51 10.18 -29.19
C PRO A 720 -7.84 10.32 -29.96
N ALA A 721 -8.98 10.19 -29.28
CA ALA A 721 -10.29 10.32 -29.91
C ALA A 721 -10.63 11.77 -30.23
N GLN A 722 -10.27 12.69 -29.33
CA GLN A 722 -10.45 14.13 -29.46
C GLN A 722 -9.55 14.71 -30.55
N THR A 723 -8.30 14.26 -30.69
CA THR A 723 -7.42 14.62 -31.81
C THR A 723 -7.95 14.05 -33.12
N CYS A 724 -8.49 12.82 -33.14
CA CYS A 724 -9.17 12.30 -34.33
C CYS A 724 -10.38 13.17 -34.73
N GLU A 725 -11.18 13.65 -33.77
CA GLU A 725 -12.29 14.56 -34.04
C GLU A 725 -11.81 15.98 -34.43
N SER A 726 -10.87 16.58 -33.71
CA SER A 726 -10.27 17.88 -34.07
C SER A 726 -9.61 17.84 -35.45
N VAL A 727 -8.98 16.72 -35.86
CA VAL A 727 -8.44 16.57 -37.23
C VAL A 727 -9.55 16.44 -38.26
N LEU A 728 -10.62 15.69 -37.99
CA LEU A 728 -11.77 15.63 -38.91
C LEU A 728 -12.50 16.98 -39.02
N ASN A 729 -12.65 17.69 -37.91
CA ASN A 729 -13.19 19.05 -37.86
C ASN A 729 -12.28 20.03 -38.61
N PHE A 730 -10.96 19.96 -38.41
CA PHE A 730 -9.97 20.78 -39.13
C PHE A 730 -10.01 20.54 -40.63
N ILE A 731 -10.16 19.28 -41.07
CA ILE A 731 -10.33 18.93 -42.49
C ILE A 731 -11.63 19.55 -43.05
N ILE A 732 -12.76 19.43 -42.33
CA ILE A 732 -14.03 20.02 -42.78
C ILE A 732 -13.94 21.54 -42.82
N SER A 733 -13.39 22.18 -41.77
CA SER A 733 -13.10 23.63 -41.76
C SER A 733 -12.19 24.04 -42.92
N SER A 734 -11.19 23.25 -43.29
CA SER A 734 -10.31 23.53 -44.44
C SER A 734 -11.01 23.42 -45.80
N PHE A 735 -12.18 22.77 -45.86
CA PHE A 735 -13.04 22.70 -47.04
C PHE A 735 -14.20 23.73 -47.02
N LEU A 736 -14.38 24.47 -45.92
CA LEU A 736 -15.43 25.48 -45.74
C LEU A 736 -14.85 26.90 -45.80
N SER A 737 -15.17 27.64 -46.85
CA SER A 737 -14.68 29.02 -47.07
C SER A 737 -15.68 30.10 -46.60
N VAL A 738 -16.30 29.93 -45.44
CA VAL A 738 -17.33 30.82 -44.85
C VAL A 738 -17.30 30.79 -43.32
N THR A 739 -17.79 31.85 -42.69
CA THR A 739 -17.80 32.02 -41.23
C THR A 739 -18.90 31.20 -40.53
N PRO A 740 -18.81 30.97 -39.20
CA PRO A 740 -19.82 30.22 -38.46
C PRO A 740 -21.21 30.86 -38.46
N GLN A 741 -21.28 32.19 -38.54
CA GLN A 741 -22.54 32.96 -38.53
C GLN A 741 -23.18 32.99 -39.93
N GLU A 742 -22.40 33.13 -41.01
CA GLU A 742 -22.92 32.93 -42.39
C GLU A 742 -23.46 31.51 -42.60
N MET A 743 -22.83 30.52 -41.95
CA MET A 743 -23.28 29.12 -41.93
C MET A 743 -24.57 28.91 -41.14
N LEU A 744 -25.07 29.86 -40.33
CA LEU A 744 -26.41 29.80 -39.72
C LEU A 744 -27.54 30.05 -40.74
N ASN A 745 -27.22 30.37 -42.00
CA ASN A 745 -28.18 30.49 -43.10
C ASN A 745 -28.27 29.20 -43.94
N GLN A 746 -29.50 28.74 -44.19
CA GLN A 746 -29.80 27.52 -44.96
C GLN A 746 -29.26 27.55 -46.40
N GLU A 747 -29.21 28.71 -47.05
CA GLU A 747 -28.76 28.85 -48.45
C GLU A 747 -27.24 28.71 -48.54
N THR A 748 -26.51 29.38 -47.62
CA THR A 748 -25.06 29.25 -47.46
C THR A 748 -24.65 27.79 -47.24
N TYR A 749 -25.35 27.11 -46.32
CA TYR A 749 -25.06 25.71 -45.98
C TYR A 749 -25.16 24.78 -47.20
N LYS A 750 -26.28 24.86 -47.94
CA LYS A 750 -26.52 24.04 -49.15
C LYS A 750 -25.42 24.28 -50.22
N SER A 751 -25.05 25.54 -50.45
CA SER A 751 -24.03 25.92 -51.43
C SER A 751 -22.64 25.31 -51.15
N GLN A 752 -22.22 25.24 -49.87
CA GLN A 752 -20.93 24.63 -49.52
C GLN A 752 -20.97 23.09 -49.61
N ILE A 753 -22.07 22.47 -49.18
CA ILE A 753 -22.25 21.00 -49.28
C ILE A 753 -22.12 20.51 -50.73
N ASP A 754 -22.71 21.22 -51.70
CA ASP A 754 -22.64 20.83 -53.12
C ASP A 754 -21.26 21.05 -53.78
N LYS A 755 -20.37 21.87 -53.18
CA LYS A 755 -18.95 21.92 -53.57
C LYS A 755 -18.21 20.68 -53.07
N ILE A 756 -18.32 20.37 -51.78
CA ILE A 756 -17.64 19.22 -51.16
C ILE A 756 -18.11 17.89 -51.79
N ARG A 757 -19.38 17.80 -52.21
CA ARG A 757 -19.90 16.65 -52.98
C ARG A 757 -19.12 16.36 -54.27
N LYS A 758 -18.54 17.37 -54.92
CA LYS A 758 -17.79 17.23 -56.19
C LYS A 758 -16.30 16.90 -56.01
N MET A 759 -15.74 17.09 -54.82
CA MET A 759 -14.31 16.85 -54.53
C MET A 759 -14.01 15.38 -54.19
N ASP A 760 -12.76 14.94 -54.38
CA ASP A 760 -12.27 13.75 -53.69
C ASP A 760 -11.91 14.10 -52.25
N VAL A 761 -12.81 13.70 -51.33
CA VAL A 761 -12.70 13.97 -49.89
C VAL A 761 -11.68 13.03 -49.23
N PHE A 762 -11.38 11.86 -49.82
CA PHE A 762 -10.50 10.88 -49.20
C PHE A 762 -9.03 11.27 -49.34
N ASP A 763 -8.54 11.48 -50.56
CA ASP A 763 -7.12 11.77 -50.76
C ASP A 763 -6.72 13.16 -50.25
N ALA A 764 -7.59 14.18 -50.45
CA ALA A 764 -7.36 15.51 -49.88
C ALA A 764 -7.35 15.49 -48.33
N GLY A 765 -8.29 14.77 -47.71
CA GLY A 765 -8.32 14.62 -46.26
C GLY A 765 -7.15 13.79 -45.71
N ARG A 766 -6.65 12.83 -46.50
CA ARG A 766 -5.49 12.01 -46.16
C ARG A 766 -4.19 12.81 -46.15
N GLU A 767 -3.94 13.68 -47.12
CA GLU A 767 -2.73 14.52 -47.13
C GLU A 767 -2.65 15.38 -45.85
N ILE A 768 -3.80 15.93 -45.42
CA ILE A 768 -3.92 16.71 -44.18
C ILE A 768 -3.65 15.83 -42.95
N ILE A 769 -4.17 14.59 -42.91
CA ILE A 769 -3.90 13.60 -41.84
C ILE A 769 -2.40 13.31 -41.72
N ASP A 770 -1.72 13.03 -42.83
CA ASP A 770 -0.29 12.70 -42.84
C ASP A 770 0.59 13.91 -42.45
N LYS A 771 0.24 15.13 -42.90
CA LYS A 771 0.88 16.40 -42.47
C LYS A 771 0.73 16.65 -40.96
N VAL A 772 -0.49 16.56 -40.43
CA VAL A 772 -0.75 16.76 -39.00
C VAL A 772 -0.02 15.71 -38.16
N LEU A 773 -0.04 14.43 -38.57
CA LEU A 773 0.68 13.36 -37.89
C LEU A 773 2.20 13.60 -37.86
N PHE A 774 2.78 14.12 -38.94
CA PHE A 774 4.20 14.45 -39.01
C PHE A 774 4.58 15.56 -38.01
N VAL A 775 3.86 16.69 -38.03
CA VAL A 775 4.12 17.85 -37.16
C VAL A 775 3.92 17.49 -35.67
N LEU A 776 2.88 16.72 -35.35
CA LEU A 776 2.65 16.18 -34.01
C LEU A 776 3.81 15.29 -33.52
N ARG A 777 4.34 14.40 -34.38
CA ARG A 777 5.48 13.54 -34.02
C ARG A 777 6.75 14.34 -33.76
N GLN A 778 7.04 15.34 -34.60
CA GLN A 778 8.18 16.25 -34.39
C GLN A 778 8.08 17.02 -33.07
N ARG A 779 6.87 17.40 -32.63
CA ARG A 779 6.67 18.01 -31.30
C ARG A 779 7.12 17.07 -30.18
N LYS A 780 6.70 15.80 -30.23
CA LYS A 780 7.09 14.80 -29.23
C LYS A 780 8.61 14.57 -29.22
N GLU A 781 9.21 14.37 -30.39
CA GLU A 781 10.66 14.17 -30.51
C GLU A 781 11.45 15.36 -29.91
N THR A 782 10.96 16.59 -30.11
CA THR A 782 11.55 17.80 -29.50
C THR A 782 11.37 17.83 -27.98
N TYR A 783 10.20 17.46 -27.45
CA TYR A 783 9.95 17.40 -26.00
C TYR A 783 10.83 16.35 -25.30
N ASP A 784 10.87 15.13 -25.86
CA ASP A 784 11.63 14.01 -25.29
C ASP A 784 13.14 14.36 -25.22
N LEU A 785 13.65 15.16 -26.17
CA LEU A 785 15.02 15.72 -26.14
C LEU A 785 15.22 16.79 -25.06
N ILE A 786 14.28 17.73 -24.89
CA ILE A 786 14.36 18.77 -23.83
C ILE A 786 14.39 18.10 -22.44
N VAL A 787 13.48 17.15 -22.18
CA VAL A 787 13.45 16.37 -20.93
C VAL A 787 14.75 15.60 -20.70
N LYS A 788 15.28 14.93 -21.74
CA LYS A 788 16.56 14.21 -21.67
C LYS A 788 17.70 15.13 -21.24
N TYR A 789 17.84 16.30 -21.87
CA TYR A 789 18.91 17.24 -21.55
C TYR A 789 18.72 17.93 -20.19
N GLU A 790 17.48 18.21 -19.78
CA GLU A 790 17.16 18.71 -18.43
C GLU A 790 17.57 17.71 -17.34
N GLN A 791 17.27 16.42 -17.54
CA GLN A 791 17.66 15.35 -16.61
C GLN A 791 19.18 15.14 -16.55
N LEU A 792 19.90 15.36 -17.66
CA LEU A 792 21.37 15.31 -17.67
C LEU A 792 21.95 16.52 -16.93
N ALA A 793 21.45 17.73 -17.18
CA ALA A 793 21.88 18.96 -16.50
C ALA A 793 21.62 18.91 -14.98
N LYS A 794 20.52 18.29 -14.56
CA LYS A 794 20.24 17.98 -13.14
C LYS A 794 21.28 17.04 -12.51
N LYS A 795 21.78 16.05 -13.26
CA LYS A 795 22.78 15.08 -12.79
C LYS A 795 24.21 15.63 -12.77
N SER A 796 24.55 16.57 -13.65
CA SER A 796 25.83 17.28 -13.65
C SER A 796 25.89 18.50 -12.73
N GLY A 797 24.79 18.85 -12.04
CA GLY A 797 24.71 20.05 -11.21
C GLY A 797 24.72 21.37 -11.98
N SER A 798 24.55 21.33 -13.31
CA SER A 798 24.68 22.47 -14.23
C SER A 798 23.33 22.90 -14.82
N LEU A 799 22.27 22.89 -14.00
CA LEU A 799 20.91 23.22 -14.41
C LEU A 799 20.68 24.75 -14.39
N ASP A 800 20.60 25.38 -15.56
CA ASP A 800 19.90 26.65 -15.72
C ASP A 800 18.39 26.39 -15.89
N ALA A 801 17.60 26.59 -14.83
CA ALA A 801 16.15 26.42 -14.88
C ALA A 801 15.49 27.36 -15.92
N THR A 802 16.01 28.58 -16.08
CA THR A 802 15.45 29.60 -16.98
C THR A 802 15.64 29.23 -18.46
N LEU A 803 16.65 28.40 -18.78
CA LEU A 803 16.85 27.86 -20.12
C LEU A 803 15.79 26.81 -20.43
N TYR A 804 15.54 25.86 -19.53
CA TYR A 804 14.56 24.79 -19.79
C TYR A 804 13.12 25.33 -19.79
N GLU A 805 12.81 26.31 -18.94
CA GLU A 805 11.56 27.06 -19.00
C GLU A 805 11.36 27.77 -20.36
N ASP A 806 12.36 28.49 -20.86
CA ASP A 806 12.32 29.10 -22.20
C ASP A 806 12.19 28.05 -23.33
N LEU A 807 12.84 26.89 -23.22
CA LEU A 807 12.69 25.79 -24.18
C LEU A 807 11.26 25.19 -24.17
N TYR A 808 10.65 25.02 -22.99
CA TYR A 808 9.25 24.55 -22.88
C TYR A 808 8.24 25.63 -23.34
N ASN A 809 8.48 26.90 -23.05
CA ASN A 809 7.64 28.01 -23.50
C ASN A 809 7.73 28.18 -25.02
N GLN A 810 8.94 28.15 -25.60
CA GLN A 810 9.14 28.15 -27.05
C GLN A 810 8.47 26.92 -27.70
N LEU A 811 8.55 25.74 -27.07
CA LEU A 811 7.83 24.55 -27.54
C LEU A 811 6.32 24.78 -27.55
N ALA A 812 5.73 25.32 -26.48
CA ALA A 812 4.32 25.67 -26.40
C ALA A 812 3.90 26.67 -27.50
N THR A 813 4.70 27.73 -27.73
CA THR A 813 4.44 28.73 -28.78
C THR A 813 4.44 28.13 -30.20
N ILE A 814 5.32 27.17 -30.49
CA ILE A 814 5.48 26.63 -31.86
C ILE A 814 4.32 25.72 -32.28
N LEU A 815 3.71 24.98 -31.34
CA LEU A 815 2.56 24.11 -31.62
C LEU A 815 1.70 23.96 -30.36
N PRO A 816 0.79 24.90 -30.07
CA PRO A 816 -0.03 24.88 -28.86
C PRO A 816 -1.03 23.71 -28.87
N SER A 817 -1.65 23.42 -27.73
CA SER A 817 -2.51 22.23 -27.52
C SER A 817 -3.85 22.26 -28.27
N ASP A 818 -4.17 23.41 -28.87
CA ASP A 818 -5.39 23.81 -29.57
C ASP A 818 -5.10 24.29 -31.00
N PHE A 819 -3.90 24.06 -31.55
CA PHE A 819 -3.50 24.51 -32.89
C PHE A 819 -4.50 24.16 -34.01
N LEU A 820 -5.19 23.02 -33.91
CA LEU A 820 -6.22 22.58 -34.87
C LEU A 820 -7.50 23.44 -34.86
N ASP A 821 -7.70 24.26 -33.83
CA ASP A 821 -8.85 25.17 -33.70
C ASP A 821 -8.55 26.55 -34.35
N HIS A 822 -7.28 26.84 -34.69
CA HIS A 822 -6.80 28.18 -35.09
C HIS A 822 -5.81 28.26 -36.29
N PHE A 823 -5.06 27.21 -36.62
CA PHE A 823 -3.98 27.28 -37.63
C PHE A 823 -4.51 27.16 -39.07
N SER A 824 -3.73 27.65 -40.04
CA SER A 824 -3.90 27.31 -41.46
C SER A 824 -3.04 26.09 -41.87
N LEU A 825 -3.31 25.51 -43.03
CA LEU A 825 -2.44 24.47 -43.62
C LEU A 825 -0.99 24.97 -43.82
N SER A 826 -0.81 26.25 -44.15
CA SER A 826 0.50 26.90 -44.33
C SER A 826 1.28 27.08 -43.02
N ASP A 827 0.62 27.17 -41.87
CA ASP A 827 1.32 27.28 -40.58
C ASP A 827 1.92 25.92 -40.17
N LEU A 828 1.23 24.80 -40.47
CA LEU A 828 1.74 23.44 -40.21
C LEU A 828 3.11 23.18 -40.87
N ASP A 829 3.26 23.58 -42.15
CA ASP A 829 4.50 23.43 -42.91
C ASP A 829 5.66 24.27 -42.30
N SER A 830 5.34 25.40 -41.64
CA SER A 830 6.34 26.20 -40.92
C SER A 830 6.67 25.62 -39.52
N CYS A 831 5.70 25.08 -38.80
CA CYS A 831 5.92 24.44 -37.49
C CYS A 831 6.96 23.32 -37.55
N GLY A 832 6.98 22.52 -38.62
CA GLY A 832 8.00 21.49 -38.84
C GLY A 832 9.44 22.05 -38.84
N ARG A 833 9.65 23.25 -39.40
CA ARG A 833 10.96 23.93 -39.40
C ARG A 833 11.32 24.45 -38.00
N TYR A 834 10.37 25.07 -37.31
CA TYR A 834 10.60 25.63 -35.98
C TYR A 834 10.87 24.55 -34.91
N LEU A 835 10.13 23.43 -34.93
CA LEU A 835 10.36 22.29 -34.04
C LEU A 835 11.76 21.69 -34.23
N LYS A 836 12.19 21.50 -35.48
CA LYS A 836 13.54 21.02 -35.80
C LYS A 836 14.63 21.97 -35.31
N SER A 837 14.42 23.29 -35.43
CA SER A 837 15.35 24.28 -34.87
C SER A 837 15.40 24.25 -33.34
N LEU A 838 14.26 24.04 -32.67
CA LEU A 838 14.21 23.92 -31.21
C LEU A 838 14.90 22.64 -30.70
N ALA A 839 14.76 21.52 -31.41
CA ALA A 839 15.49 20.29 -31.12
C ALA A 839 17.03 20.52 -31.17
N ILE A 840 17.52 21.13 -32.26
CA ILE A 840 18.94 21.50 -32.42
C ILE A 840 19.40 22.47 -31.32
N ARG A 841 18.55 23.45 -30.94
CA ARG A 841 18.81 24.38 -29.84
C ARG A 841 18.98 23.63 -28.51
N SER A 842 18.08 22.71 -28.16
CA SER A 842 18.12 22.01 -26.87
C SER A 842 19.45 21.28 -26.63
N GLU A 843 19.99 20.61 -27.65
CA GLU A 843 21.28 19.94 -27.60
C GLU A 843 22.46 20.93 -27.56
N ARG A 844 22.41 22.00 -28.35
CA ARG A 844 23.47 23.04 -28.35
C ARG A 844 23.53 23.80 -27.03
N ALA A 845 22.39 24.09 -26.42
CA ALA A 845 22.29 24.80 -25.15
C ALA A 845 22.75 23.94 -23.97
N TYR A 846 22.50 22.62 -23.98
CA TYR A 846 23.11 21.69 -23.03
C TYR A 846 24.65 21.67 -23.16
N ASN A 847 25.16 21.56 -24.39
CA ASN A 847 26.61 21.48 -24.64
C ASN A 847 27.37 22.80 -24.41
N ASN A 848 26.71 23.96 -24.55
CA ASN A 848 27.29 25.27 -24.23
C ASN A 848 26.21 26.28 -23.80
N PRO A 849 25.84 26.32 -22.49
CA PRO A 849 24.78 27.21 -22.00
C PRO A 849 25.10 28.70 -22.18
N GLY A 850 26.36 29.10 -22.04
CA GLY A 850 26.78 30.51 -22.20
C GLY A 850 26.51 31.05 -23.60
N LYS A 851 26.77 30.24 -24.64
CA LYS A 851 26.54 30.60 -26.04
C LYS A 851 25.07 30.56 -26.46
N ASP A 852 24.20 29.90 -25.68
CA ASP A 852 22.75 30.08 -25.80
C ASP A 852 22.31 31.38 -25.11
N LEU A 853 22.79 31.66 -23.90
CA LEU A 853 22.46 32.88 -23.12
C LEU A 853 22.77 34.18 -23.89
N GLU A 854 23.89 34.26 -24.60
CA GLU A 854 24.22 35.40 -25.47
C GLU A 854 23.19 35.62 -26.59
N LYS A 855 22.64 34.55 -27.15
CA LYS A 855 21.64 34.60 -28.23
C LYS A 855 20.24 34.87 -27.68
N ARG A 856 19.88 34.24 -26.56
CA ARG A 856 18.62 34.46 -25.83
C ARG A 856 18.45 35.94 -25.44
N LYS A 857 19.51 36.58 -24.94
CA LYS A 857 19.52 38.03 -24.65
C LYS A 857 19.07 38.93 -25.82
N LYS A 858 19.35 38.56 -27.07
CA LYS A 858 18.94 39.31 -28.29
C LYS A 858 17.45 39.14 -28.63
N LEU A 859 16.77 38.18 -28.01
CA LEU A 859 15.36 37.86 -28.28
C LEU A 859 14.44 38.29 -27.13
N ASN A 860 14.91 38.24 -25.88
CA ASN A 860 14.12 38.57 -24.69
C ASN A 860 13.41 39.92 -24.79
N ALA A 861 14.09 40.97 -25.29
CA ALA A 861 13.49 42.30 -25.45
C ALA A 861 12.33 42.31 -26.46
N HIS A 862 12.45 41.58 -27.58
CA HIS A 862 11.39 41.46 -28.58
C HIS A 862 10.20 40.62 -28.09
N GLN A 863 10.45 39.67 -27.18
CA GLN A 863 9.42 38.83 -26.59
C GLN A 863 8.65 39.56 -25.47
N GLN A 864 9.34 40.22 -24.54
CA GLN A 864 8.72 41.06 -23.51
C GLN A 864 7.89 42.22 -24.10
N ASN A 865 8.28 42.71 -25.29
CA ASN A 865 7.50 43.68 -26.03
C ASN A 865 6.15 43.13 -26.52
N ILE A 866 6.09 41.88 -26.99
CA ILE A 866 4.82 41.22 -27.37
C ILE A 866 3.96 41.01 -26.12
N GLU A 867 4.55 40.46 -25.06
CA GLU A 867 3.87 40.15 -23.79
C GLU A 867 3.18 41.41 -23.23
N ARG A 868 3.93 42.51 -23.08
CA ARG A 868 3.39 43.82 -22.61
C ARG A 868 2.40 44.49 -23.55
N PHE A 869 2.43 44.17 -24.84
CA PHE A 869 1.46 44.72 -25.80
C PHE A 869 0.13 43.98 -25.68
N MET A 870 0.16 42.66 -25.56
CA MET A 870 -1.03 41.84 -25.28
C MET A 870 -1.64 42.19 -23.91
N GLU A 871 -0.83 42.35 -22.86
CA GLU A 871 -1.29 42.76 -21.51
C GLU A 871 -1.94 44.15 -21.45
N LYS A 872 -1.76 44.99 -22.48
CA LYS A 872 -2.23 46.38 -22.50
C LYS A 872 -3.47 46.59 -23.38
N PHE A 873 -3.73 45.65 -24.30
CA PHE A 873 -4.79 45.77 -25.30
C PHE A 873 -5.51 44.43 -25.45
N ASP A 874 -6.50 44.19 -24.58
CA ASP A 874 -7.35 42.98 -24.61
C ASP A 874 -8.22 42.91 -25.88
N ASP A 875 -8.58 44.05 -26.47
CA ASP A 875 -9.52 44.18 -27.59
C ASP A 875 -8.82 44.86 -28.80
N LEU A 876 -8.11 44.06 -29.60
CA LEU A 876 -7.29 44.51 -30.72
C LEU A 876 -8.05 44.41 -32.06
N GLY A 877 -8.08 45.52 -32.81
CA GLY A 877 -8.67 45.55 -34.16
C GLY A 877 -7.96 44.60 -35.15
N PRO A 878 -8.65 44.13 -36.20
CA PRO A 878 -8.17 43.05 -37.06
C PRO A 878 -6.84 43.35 -37.77
N GLU A 879 -6.59 44.59 -38.20
CA GLU A 879 -5.29 44.97 -38.77
C GLU A 879 -4.13 44.83 -37.78
N CYS A 880 -4.39 45.05 -36.48
CA CYS A 880 -3.38 44.94 -35.43
C CYS A 880 -3.09 43.48 -35.07
N LEU A 881 -4.10 42.61 -35.16
CA LEU A 881 -3.93 41.16 -35.08
C LEU A 881 -3.06 40.63 -36.25
N GLU A 882 -3.28 41.12 -37.47
CA GLU A 882 -2.43 40.76 -38.61
C GLU A 882 -0.97 41.29 -38.46
N LYS A 883 -0.80 42.55 -38.04
CA LYS A 883 0.53 43.14 -37.80
C LYS A 883 1.30 42.36 -36.73
N ILE A 884 0.66 41.97 -35.61
CA ILE A 884 1.35 41.23 -34.54
C ILE A 884 1.66 39.77 -34.91
N ASP A 885 0.83 39.10 -35.72
CA ASP A 885 1.13 37.75 -36.20
C ASP A 885 2.24 37.73 -37.23
N ASN A 886 2.32 38.73 -38.12
CA ASN A 886 3.48 38.93 -38.99
C ASN A 886 4.77 39.19 -38.18
N TYR A 887 4.68 39.95 -37.08
CA TYR A 887 5.80 40.16 -36.17
C TYR A 887 6.24 38.87 -35.45
N LYS A 888 5.29 38.07 -34.94
CA LYS A 888 5.57 36.72 -34.37
C LYS A 888 6.28 35.81 -35.39
N LYS A 889 5.85 35.83 -36.65
CA LYS A 889 6.46 35.08 -37.76
C LYS A 889 7.90 35.54 -38.03
N MET A 890 8.18 36.86 -38.04
CA MET A 890 9.56 37.38 -38.15
C MET A 890 10.45 36.95 -36.97
N LEU A 891 9.93 36.96 -35.74
CA LEU A 891 10.66 36.52 -34.55
C LEU A 891 11.01 35.02 -34.59
N ALA A 892 10.13 34.19 -35.16
CA ALA A 892 10.37 32.76 -35.36
C ALA A 892 11.47 32.48 -36.40
N GLU A 893 11.52 33.23 -37.51
CA GLU A 893 12.61 33.12 -38.50
C GLU A 893 13.95 33.64 -37.95
N LEU A 894 13.97 34.68 -37.11
CA LEU A 894 15.21 35.10 -36.43
C LEU A 894 15.72 34.02 -35.46
N ARG A 895 14.83 33.34 -34.73
CA ARG A 895 15.21 32.20 -33.87
C ARG A 895 15.90 31.08 -34.67
N ILE A 896 15.43 30.75 -35.87
CA ILE A 896 16.14 29.83 -36.78
C ILE A 896 17.55 30.37 -37.08
N SER A 897 17.65 31.60 -37.59
CA SER A 897 18.92 32.22 -38.00
C SER A 897 19.97 32.28 -36.87
N LEU A 898 19.53 32.48 -35.61
CA LEU A 898 20.43 32.54 -34.46
C LEU A 898 20.86 31.16 -33.94
N PHE A 899 19.95 30.19 -33.82
CA PHE A 899 20.24 28.90 -33.16
C PHE A 899 20.58 27.77 -34.12
N SER A 900 20.05 27.80 -35.34
CA SER A 900 20.11 26.72 -36.34
C SER A 900 20.33 27.27 -37.77
N PRO A 901 21.43 27.98 -38.06
CA PRO A 901 21.70 28.55 -39.38
C PRO A 901 21.81 27.52 -40.52
N GLU A 902 21.93 26.22 -40.19
CA GLU A 902 21.80 25.12 -41.16
C GLU A 902 20.38 24.88 -41.69
N ILE A 903 19.35 25.49 -41.07
CA ILE A 903 17.96 25.45 -41.55
C ILE A 903 17.68 26.73 -42.34
N LYS A 904 17.30 26.56 -43.61
CA LYS A 904 16.93 27.68 -44.50
C LYS A 904 15.69 28.41 -43.95
N THR A 905 15.83 29.71 -43.73
CA THR A 905 14.71 30.60 -43.41
C THR A 905 13.86 30.89 -44.65
N THR A 906 12.56 31.15 -44.45
CA THR A 906 11.66 31.62 -45.51
C THR A 906 11.72 33.14 -45.66
N ILE A 907 12.04 33.86 -44.58
CA ILE A 907 12.17 35.32 -44.58
C ILE A 907 13.60 35.72 -44.19
N SER A 908 14.19 36.66 -44.91
CA SER A 908 15.49 37.26 -44.57
C SER A 908 15.31 38.29 -43.44
N VAL A 909 15.27 37.82 -42.20
CA VAL A 909 15.13 38.64 -40.99
C VAL A 909 16.48 38.93 -40.34
N SER A 910 16.63 40.14 -39.80
CA SER A 910 17.73 40.53 -38.92
C SER A 910 17.20 41.35 -37.75
N GLU A 911 18.01 41.47 -36.68
CA GLU A 911 17.71 42.25 -35.46
C GLU A 911 17.22 43.67 -35.81
N LYS A 912 17.87 44.35 -36.77
CA LYS A 912 17.45 45.67 -37.26
C LYS A 912 16.08 45.68 -37.95
N LYS A 913 15.72 44.63 -38.70
CA LYS A 913 14.40 44.53 -39.36
C LYS A 913 13.28 44.29 -38.35
N LEU A 914 13.54 43.51 -37.29
CA LEU A 914 12.57 43.32 -36.20
C LEU A 914 12.36 44.60 -35.38
N VAL A 915 13.42 45.40 -35.13
CA VAL A 915 13.26 46.72 -34.49
C VAL A 915 12.39 47.66 -35.34
N GLN A 916 12.51 47.63 -36.68
CA GLN A 916 11.66 48.45 -37.54
C GLN A 916 10.21 47.94 -37.54
N ALA A 917 9.98 46.64 -37.77
CA ALA A 917 8.64 46.05 -37.78
C ALA A 917 7.89 46.24 -36.43
N TRP A 918 8.62 46.32 -35.31
CA TRP A 918 8.00 46.67 -34.02
C TRP A 918 7.52 48.13 -33.98
N LYS A 919 8.31 49.08 -34.52
CA LYS A 919 7.88 50.49 -34.61
C LYS A 919 6.66 50.64 -35.50
N ASP A 920 6.67 49.98 -36.66
CA ASP A 920 5.58 50.03 -37.64
C ASP A 920 4.28 49.45 -37.03
N LEU A 921 4.40 48.42 -36.18
CA LEU A 921 3.31 47.92 -35.35
C LEU A 921 2.84 48.96 -34.34
N THR A 922 3.72 49.53 -33.49
CA THR A 922 3.37 50.52 -32.44
C THR A 922 3.15 51.95 -32.95
N THR A 923 2.85 52.12 -34.24
CA THR A 923 2.50 53.41 -34.87
C THR A 923 1.33 53.24 -35.83
N GLY A 924 1.13 52.04 -36.39
CA GLY A 924 -0.10 51.63 -37.04
C GLY A 924 -1.11 50.94 -36.12
N CYS A 925 -0.84 50.91 -34.81
CA CYS A 925 -1.63 50.45 -33.66
C CYS A 925 -1.16 51.21 -32.40
#